data_AF-A0A430FWP6-F1
#
_entry.id   AF-A0A430FWP6-F1
#
_cell.length_a   1.000
_cell.length_b   1.000
_cell.length_c   1.000
_cell.angle_alpha   90.00
_cell.angle_beta   90.00
_cell.angle_gamma   90.00
#
_symmetry.space_group_name_H-M   'P 1'
#
loop_
_entity.id
_entity.type
_entity.pdbx_description
1 polymer ?
#
loop_
_entity_poly.entity_id
_entity_poly.type
_entity_poly.pdbx_seq_one_letter_code
_entity_poly.pdbx_strand_id
1 'polypeptide(L)'
;MSHPQHRRPRHSAWVGIGACAVATAMLASLGVGVAQAVDATQAVETTANTLTVTMERVDDAGQDVAVGTRLRYAFTYTNTGSSPVTVFPKMSNLTNTDTQSTANCRITGLAAGQSSQCDSDQRSLATHVVTAEDVIAGTFTPETLFQATGDREGTTVIQDGIVVTGDPVTIKAPAPDDAATAADRRDGEAVYLARAQQYGNESYRIPAIAKAPNGDLLAAWDLRPVGGDAPNPNSIVQRISTDGGRSWGELTYVARGRNASFKYGYSDPSYVVDEETGDVFLFFVKSYDRGFANSQAGVEDTRDVLQAVYVRSSDNGRTWSEPVNITKDVTKGHETEWKSRFATSGAGIQLKTNAEHKGRLIQQYAVKPTTGGINYAVSVYSDDHGETWQVGNPVTTTNMDENKVVELSNGDVMLNARPGAARAYRKIAVSKDGGVTYGEVTEDTQLPDPNNNAHVLRAYPNAPAGSTKARILLYSGPDNNASRSNGVVRISFDDGATWSAGRMFKSDSAAYSVMTALDGDGGEYGLLYEGDWVHPAGVDSHEIMYTRFTLDWLGYMTATATATTEVQEGATQATATVHVTNDGTNDYTDVTVTAEGLPDGWSAAPATIGSLPAGGSVDVDMTVTIPEGTVAGTTATAALRLAGTYDNCVDVSAAGIVAKPTDVVGFDDGRLDVRVTEAPVTVDRTGLQSAYDSAAGYGDDGTAYTDASWTAFTEARDAAKALLDDAAATQEQVDDAAAALRDAIDGLTEKEPEPTPDPDPDPTPDPDPKPDPDPTPDPDPDPEPEPTPDPEPTPDPGQEPDTKPETKPETKPETKPAAKPESGRKPTIGSTGSAVTAVAVAALAAATAGAGIVIARRRR
;
A
#
# COMPACT_ATOMS: atom_id res chain seq x y z
N MET A 1 36.84 -9.61 45.79
CA MET A 1 37.59 -10.86 46.04
C MET A 1 37.02 -11.93 45.11
N SER A 2 37.91 -12.65 44.39
CA SER A 2 37.70 -13.85 43.51
C SER A 2 36.61 -13.75 42.41
N HIS A 3 36.86 -13.49 41.11
CA HIS A 3 37.60 -14.24 40.05
C HIS A 3 37.19 -15.72 39.92
N PRO A 4 36.87 -16.20 38.70
CA PRO A 4 37.91 -16.62 37.76
C PRO A 4 37.71 -16.26 36.27
N GLN A 5 38.79 -16.51 35.53
CA GLN A 5 39.15 -16.10 34.16
C GLN A 5 38.84 -17.15 33.06
N HIS A 6 38.72 -16.60 31.83
CA HIS A 6 39.24 -17.05 30.51
C HIS A 6 39.06 -18.49 29.98
N ARG A 7 38.61 -18.56 28.71
CA ARG A 7 39.41 -19.09 27.57
C ARG A 7 38.80 -18.72 26.19
N ARG A 8 39.69 -18.37 25.24
CA ARG A 8 39.47 -18.13 23.79
C ARG A 8 39.50 -19.44 22.98
N PRO A 9 39.10 -19.40 21.69
CA PRO A 9 39.89 -20.00 20.59
C PRO A 9 40.16 -18.96 19.47
N ARG A 10 41.42 -18.70 19.08
CA ARG A 10 42.32 -19.37 18.10
C ARG A 10 42.18 -18.83 16.66
N HIS A 11 43.14 -17.97 16.31
CA HIS A 11 43.58 -17.69 14.95
C HIS A 11 44.44 -18.85 14.39
N SER A 12 44.45 -19.02 13.08
CA SER A 12 45.55 -19.63 12.31
C SER A 12 45.67 -18.87 10.99
N ALA A 13 46.83 -18.25 10.81
CA ALA A 13 47.25 -17.54 9.60
C ALA A 13 48.04 -18.50 8.70
N TRP A 14 48.02 -18.26 7.40
CA TRP A 14 49.18 -18.51 6.53
C TRP A 14 49.42 -17.31 5.61
N VAL A 15 50.70 -17.02 5.48
CA VAL A 15 51.33 -15.83 4.92
C VAL A 15 51.77 -16.13 3.47
N GLY A 16 51.64 -15.13 2.60
CA GLY A 16 52.32 -15.08 1.30
C GLY A 16 52.55 -13.62 0.89
N ILE A 17 53.78 -13.15 1.09
CA ILE A 17 54.28 -11.79 0.79
C ILE A 17 54.70 -11.71 -0.69
N GLY A 18 54.37 -10.60 -1.37
CA GLY A 18 54.88 -10.28 -2.70
C GLY A 18 54.53 -8.84 -3.13
N ALA A 19 55.53 -7.97 -3.14
CA ALA A 19 55.50 -6.51 -3.21
C ALA A 19 54.93 -5.81 -4.48
N CYS A 20 54.44 -4.59 -4.24
CA CYS A 20 54.53 -3.34 -5.03
C CYS A 20 54.50 -3.38 -6.57
N ALA A 21 53.42 -2.83 -7.14
CA ALA A 21 53.50 -1.97 -8.32
C ALA A 21 52.40 -0.89 -8.27
N VAL A 22 52.83 0.36 -8.41
CA VAL A 22 51.99 1.55 -8.60
C VAL A 22 51.42 1.50 -10.02
N ALA A 23 50.10 1.58 -10.19
CA ALA A 23 49.49 1.87 -11.48
C ALA A 23 48.19 2.67 -11.29
N THR A 24 48.13 3.74 -12.04
CA THR A 24 47.20 4.87 -12.07
C THR A 24 45.78 4.44 -12.44
N ALA A 25 44.78 5.11 -11.84
CA ALA A 25 43.37 4.99 -12.18
C ALA A 25 43.10 5.32 -13.66
N MET A 26 42.42 4.41 -14.37
CA MET A 26 41.69 4.71 -15.60
C MET A 26 40.20 4.62 -15.29
N LEU A 27 39.52 5.77 -15.32
CA LEU A 27 38.06 5.84 -15.46
C LEU A 27 37.71 5.35 -16.87
N ALA A 28 36.90 4.30 -16.95
CA ALA A 28 36.23 3.89 -18.17
C ALA A 28 34.96 4.74 -18.37
N SER A 29 35.00 5.63 -19.35
CA SER A 29 33.85 6.29 -19.94
C SER A 29 33.22 5.36 -20.99
N LEU A 30 32.01 4.90 -20.74
CA LEU A 30 31.04 4.49 -21.78
C LEU A 30 30.13 5.71 -21.94
N GLY A 31 29.85 6.29 -23.09
CA GLY A 31 29.99 5.87 -24.48
C GLY A 31 28.87 6.60 -25.21
N VAL A 32 28.97 7.94 -25.29
CA VAL A 32 28.02 8.76 -26.04
C VAL A 32 28.16 8.39 -27.51
N GLY A 33 27.05 8.04 -28.14
CA GLY A 33 26.97 7.66 -29.54
C GLY A 33 27.64 8.71 -30.44
N VAL A 34 28.70 8.28 -31.12
CA VAL A 34 29.26 8.99 -32.25
C VAL A 34 28.28 8.82 -33.41
N ALA A 35 27.47 9.86 -33.67
CA ALA A 35 26.84 10.00 -34.97
C ALA A 35 27.96 10.14 -36.01
N GLN A 36 28.06 9.16 -36.90
CA GLN A 36 28.96 9.21 -38.04
C GLN A 36 28.60 10.43 -38.90
N ALA A 37 29.59 11.28 -39.12
CA ALA A 37 29.51 12.39 -40.06
C ALA A 37 29.27 11.82 -41.47
N VAL A 38 28.07 12.08 -42.00
CA VAL A 38 27.82 12.08 -43.44
C VAL A 38 28.36 13.41 -43.95
N ASP A 39 29.33 13.33 -44.86
CA ASP A 39 29.92 14.47 -45.54
C ASP A 39 28.84 15.18 -46.36
N ALA A 40 28.40 16.34 -45.87
CA ALA A 40 27.62 17.31 -46.62
C ALA A 40 28.30 18.66 -46.43
N THR A 41 29.25 18.95 -47.31
CA THR A 41 29.79 20.30 -47.50
C THR A 41 28.66 21.26 -47.91
N GLN A 42 28.03 21.87 -46.92
CA GLN A 42 27.54 23.24 -47.01
C GLN A 42 28.27 24.04 -45.93
N ALA A 43 29.04 25.03 -46.36
CA ALA A 43 29.65 25.99 -45.46
C ALA A 43 28.52 26.72 -44.70
N VAL A 44 28.34 26.38 -43.43
CA VAL A 44 27.60 27.23 -42.51
C VAL A 44 28.49 28.44 -42.26
N GLU A 45 28.10 29.60 -42.79
CA GLU A 45 28.70 30.87 -42.38
C GLU A 45 28.59 30.96 -40.85
N THR A 46 29.72 30.87 -40.15
CA THR A 46 29.81 31.30 -38.76
C THR A 46 29.53 32.79 -38.74
N THR A 47 28.31 33.18 -38.40
CA THR A 47 27.96 34.58 -38.14
C THR A 47 28.96 35.11 -37.12
N ALA A 48 29.76 36.12 -37.51
CA ALA A 48 30.66 36.78 -36.58
C ALA A 48 29.81 37.35 -35.43
N ASN A 49 30.11 36.96 -34.19
CA ASN A 49 29.41 37.47 -33.02
C ASN A 49 29.54 39.00 -32.99
N THR A 50 28.41 39.70 -32.91
CA THR A 50 28.33 41.16 -32.82
C THR A 50 28.66 41.64 -31.40
N LEU A 51 28.39 40.81 -30.39
CA LEU A 51 28.64 41.10 -28.99
C LEU A 51 29.32 39.90 -28.31
N THR A 52 30.40 40.18 -27.58
CA THR A 52 31.02 39.24 -26.63
C THR A 52 30.75 39.72 -25.20
N VAL A 53 30.39 38.80 -24.31
CA VAL A 53 30.10 39.11 -22.90
C VAL A 53 30.87 38.14 -22.01
N THR A 54 31.47 38.66 -20.94
CA THR A 54 32.15 37.87 -19.90
C THR A 54 31.59 38.24 -18.54
N MET A 55 31.67 37.31 -17.58
CA MET A 55 31.20 37.50 -16.21
C MET A 55 32.33 37.19 -15.22
N GLU A 56 32.47 38.01 -14.20
CA GLU A 56 33.43 37.83 -13.11
C GLU A 56 32.71 38.01 -11.77
N ARG A 57 33.02 37.15 -10.79
CA ARG A 57 32.58 37.32 -9.40
C ARG A 57 33.50 38.32 -8.70
N VAL A 58 32.94 39.38 -8.12
CA VAL A 58 33.67 40.54 -7.58
C VAL A 58 33.45 40.80 -6.08
N ASP A 59 32.84 39.84 -5.37
CA ASP A 59 32.76 39.84 -3.91
C ASP A 59 33.95 39.12 -3.25
N ASP A 60 34.09 39.29 -1.93
CA ASP A 60 35.16 38.74 -1.10
C ASP A 60 34.69 37.55 -0.24
N ALA A 61 33.55 36.92 -0.56
CA ALA A 61 32.95 35.90 0.31
C ALA A 61 33.61 34.51 0.21
N GLY A 62 34.63 34.33 -0.65
CA GLY A 62 35.34 33.06 -0.79
C GLY A 62 34.55 31.96 -1.50
N GLN A 63 35.03 30.72 -1.41
CA GLN A 63 34.50 29.56 -2.16
C GLN A 63 33.44 28.75 -1.40
N ASP A 64 33.43 28.77 -0.07
CA ASP A 64 32.43 28.12 0.80
C ASP A 64 31.50 29.16 1.42
N VAL A 65 30.42 29.52 0.71
CA VAL A 65 29.54 30.61 1.12
C VAL A 65 28.36 30.11 1.96
N ALA A 66 27.98 30.86 2.98
CA ALA A 66 26.82 30.53 3.83
C ALA A 66 25.52 31.14 3.28
N VAL A 67 24.38 30.60 3.70
CA VAL A 67 23.07 31.20 3.41
C VAL A 67 23.00 32.67 3.85
N GLY A 68 22.32 33.50 3.05
CA GLY A 68 22.24 34.95 3.23
C GLY A 68 23.46 35.73 2.71
N THR A 69 24.54 35.06 2.30
CA THR A 69 25.70 35.72 1.68
C THR A 69 25.30 36.37 0.36
N ARG A 70 25.67 37.64 0.17
CA ARG A 70 25.43 38.36 -1.09
C ARG A 70 26.64 38.23 -2.02
N LEU A 71 26.49 37.45 -3.07
CA LEU A 71 27.42 37.32 -4.19
C LEU A 71 27.23 38.49 -5.16
N ARG A 72 28.32 38.99 -5.73
CA ARG A 72 28.30 40.12 -6.68
C ARG A 72 29.03 39.74 -7.97
N TYR A 73 28.42 40.06 -9.10
CA TYR A 73 28.94 39.74 -10.43
C TYR A 73 29.04 40.99 -11.29
N ALA A 74 30.19 41.15 -11.95
CA ALA A 74 30.41 42.17 -12.96
C ALA A 74 30.37 41.54 -14.34
N PHE A 75 29.74 42.23 -15.29
CA PHE A 75 29.75 41.85 -16.70
C PHE A 75 30.61 42.80 -17.51
N THR A 76 31.44 42.26 -18.40
CA THR A 76 32.17 43.04 -19.41
C THR A 76 31.64 42.73 -20.79
N TYR A 77 31.19 43.76 -21.50
CA TYR A 77 30.63 43.71 -22.84
C TYR A 77 31.63 44.25 -23.84
N THR A 78 31.79 43.61 -24.99
CA THR A 78 32.59 44.12 -26.10
C THR A 78 31.81 43.99 -27.40
N ASN A 79 31.54 45.11 -28.06
CA ASN A 79 30.89 45.12 -29.37
C ASN A 79 31.96 44.85 -30.45
N THR A 80 31.96 43.63 -30.96
CA THR A 80 32.86 43.15 -32.02
C THR A 80 32.28 43.35 -33.41
N GLY A 81 31.05 43.86 -33.51
CA GLY A 81 30.40 44.21 -34.77
C GLY A 81 30.81 45.58 -35.33
N SER A 82 30.19 45.96 -36.44
CA SER A 82 30.49 47.19 -37.19
C SER A 82 29.59 48.38 -36.88
N SER A 83 28.54 48.19 -36.07
CA SER A 83 27.52 49.20 -35.75
C SER A 83 27.28 49.26 -34.25
N PRO A 84 26.82 50.41 -33.70
CA PRO A 84 26.41 50.48 -32.29
C PRO A 84 25.29 49.49 -31.97
N VAL A 85 25.34 48.88 -30.79
CA VAL A 85 24.30 47.96 -30.30
C VAL A 85 23.83 48.33 -28.90
N THR A 86 22.62 47.92 -28.56
CA THR A 86 22.16 47.84 -27.17
C THR A 86 22.40 46.43 -26.65
N VAL A 87 23.06 46.31 -25.50
CA VAL A 87 23.17 45.04 -24.76
C VAL A 87 21.92 44.88 -23.91
N PHE A 88 21.16 43.83 -24.17
CA PHE A 88 19.86 43.59 -23.53
C PHE A 88 19.87 42.27 -22.76
N PRO A 89 19.86 42.27 -21.41
CA PRO A 89 19.70 41.04 -20.64
C PRO A 89 18.27 40.51 -20.81
N LYS A 90 18.14 39.32 -21.37
CA LYS A 90 16.87 38.67 -21.67
C LYS A 90 16.40 37.76 -20.53
N MET A 91 17.32 37.00 -19.94
CA MET A 91 17.06 36.10 -18.81
C MET A 91 18.26 36.03 -17.90
N SER A 92 18.05 35.87 -16.60
CA SER A 92 19.12 35.73 -15.61
C SER A 92 18.62 35.03 -14.37
N ASN A 93 19.50 34.35 -13.64
CA ASN A 93 19.26 33.90 -12.26
C ASN A 93 19.87 34.84 -11.21
N LEU A 94 20.36 36.01 -11.63
CA LEU A 94 20.85 37.09 -10.79
C LEU A 94 19.78 38.17 -10.61
N THR A 95 19.84 38.86 -9.47
CA THR A 95 19.11 40.11 -9.22
C THR A 95 19.84 41.29 -9.87
N ASN A 96 19.12 42.37 -10.18
CA ASN A 96 19.62 43.58 -10.89
C ASN A 96 20.07 43.32 -12.34
N THR A 97 19.52 42.30 -12.99
CA THR A 97 19.69 42.04 -14.43
C THR A 97 18.39 42.21 -15.21
N ASP A 98 17.27 42.48 -14.55
CA ASP A 98 15.95 42.62 -15.19
C ASP A 98 15.78 43.97 -15.87
N THR A 99 15.36 43.96 -17.14
CA THR A 99 15.12 45.15 -17.96
C THR A 99 13.93 46.01 -17.52
N GLN A 100 13.07 45.50 -16.62
CA GLN A 100 11.97 46.22 -15.98
C GLN A 100 12.44 47.17 -14.85
N SER A 101 13.63 46.97 -14.29
CA SER A 101 14.24 47.85 -13.30
C SER A 101 14.98 49.03 -13.95
N THR A 102 15.17 50.15 -13.24
CA THR A 102 16.11 51.20 -13.67
C THR A 102 17.57 50.85 -13.36
N ALA A 103 17.79 49.97 -12.38
CA ALA A 103 19.09 49.38 -12.07
C ALA A 103 19.17 48.00 -12.75
N ASN A 104 19.79 47.96 -13.92
CA ASN A 104 20.01 46.74 -14.67
C ASN A 104 21.28 46.79 -15.50
N CYS A 105 21.75 45.61 -15.90
CA CYS A 105 22.91 45.42 -16.74
C CYS A 105 22.66 45.69 -18.24
N ARG A 106 21.71 46.58 -18.59
CA ARG A 106 21.45 47.00 -19.98
C ARG A 106 22.36 48.17 -20.34
N ILE A 107 23.08 48.07 -21.47
CA ILE A 107 23.93 49.15 -22.00
C ILE A 107 23.37 49.60 -23.35
N THR A 108 22.96 50.86 -23.47
CA THR A 108 22.42 51.41 -24.73
C THR A 108 23.51 52.08 -25.56
N GLY A 109 23.57 51.76 -26.85
CA GLY A 109 24.45 52.45 -27.81
C GLY A 109 25.94 52.15 -27.62
N LEU A 110 26.30 50.93 -27.23
CA LEU A 110 27.68 50.45 -27.19
C LEU A 110 28.27 50.52 -28.59
N ALA A 111 29.17 51.48 -28.82
CA ALA A 111 29.76 51.72 -30.14
C ALA A 111 30.61 50.53 -30.64
N ALA A 112 30.73 50.41 -31.96
CA ALA A 112 31.55 49.38 -32.60
C ALA A 112 33.00 49.43 -32.10
N GLY A 113 33.56 48.26 -31.74
CA GLY A 113 34.91 48.13 -31.20
C GLY A 113 35.11 48.65 -29.79
N GLN A 114 34.06 49.09 -29.09
CA GLN A 114 34.14 49.55 -27.70
C GLN A 114 33.70 48.46 -26.71
N SER A 115 34.21 48.59 -25.49
CA SER A 115 33.81 47.79 -24.34
C SER A 115 33.12 48.65 -23.29
N SER A 116 32.25 48.03 -22.50
CA SER A 116 31.58 48.65 -21.35
C SER A 116 31.40 47.60 -20.25
N GLN A 117 31.14 48.04 -19.03
CA GLN A 117 30.97 47.16 -17.88
C GLN A 117 29.67 47.45 -17.14
N CYS A 118 29.07 46.39 -16.59
CA CYS A 118 28.06 46.48 -15.56
C CYS A 118 28.75 46.30 -14.20
N ASP A 119 29.37 47.38 -13.69
CA ASP A 119 30.17 47.37 -12.47
C ASP A 119 29.95 48.60 -11.55
N SER A 120 29.26 49.64 -12.03
CA SER A 120 29.20 50.95 -11.37
C SER A 120 28.14 51.03 -10.26
N ASP A 121 28.60 51.39 -9.06
CA ASP A 121 27.90 51.61 -7.79
C ASP A 121 27.04 50.44 -7.30
N GLN A 122 27.13 50.15 -5.99
CA GLN A 122 26.51 49.02 -5.26
C GLN A 122 25.02 48.72 -5.57
N ARG A 123 24.31 49.62 -6.25
CA ARG A 123 22.89 49.50 -6.61
C ARG A 123 22.63 48.84 -7.97
N SER A 124 23.62 48.78 -8.88
CA SER A 124 23.43 48.30 -10.26
C SER A 124 24.20 47.03 -10.60
N LEU A 125 25.04 46.53 -9.69
CA LEU A 125 25.73 45.25 -9.85
C LEU A 125 24.73 44.09 -9.84
N ALA A 126 24.96 43.11 -10.71
CA ALA A 126 24.23 41.86 -10.66
C ALA A 126 24.59 41.12 -9.38
N THR A 127 23.59 40.64 -8.64
CA THR A 127 23.81 40.01 -7.33
C THR A 127 22.99 38.75 -7.15
N HIS A 128 23.48 37.86 -6.31
CA HIS A 128 22.71 36.72 -5.81
C HIS A 128 22.83 36.68 -4.29
N VAL A 129 21.72 36.51 -3.58
CA VAL A 129 21.77 36.22 -2.14
C VAL A 129 21.60 34.73 -2.00
N VAL A 130 22.59 34.04 -1.45
CA VAL A 130 22.53 32.58 -1.22
C VAL A 130 21.26 32.26 -0.45
N THR A 131 20.42 31.44 -1.06
CA THR A 131 19.08 31.06 -0.60
C THR A 131 19.10 29.67 0.04
N ALA A 132 17.99 29.27 0.66
CA ALA A 132 17.77 27.89 1.07
C ALA A 132 17.86 26.92 -0.12
N GLU A 133 17.42 27.35 -1.31
CA GLU A 133 17.51 26.54 -2.53
C GLU A 133 18.96 26.25 -2.92
N ASP A 134 19.88 27.19 -2.70
CA ASP A 134 21.29 26.99 -2.99
C ASP A 134 21.96 26.07 -1.94
N VAL A 135 21.52 26.14 -0.68
CA VAL A 135 21.97 25.22 0.37
C VAL A 135 21.59 23.78 0.01
N ILE A 136 20.35 23.58 -0.46
CA ILE A 136 19.87 22.26 -0.90
C ILE A 136 20.59 21.78 -2.15
N ALA A 137 20.85 22.68 -3.11
CA ALA A 137 21.60 22.32 -4.31
C ALA A 137 23.11 22.09 -4.05
N GLY A 138 23.64 22.55 -2.92
CA GLY A 138 25.07 22.54 -2.59
C GLY A 138 25.93 23.47 -3.46
N THR A 139 25.37 24.06 -4.51
CA THR A 139 26.04 24.97 -5.42
C THR A 139 25.09 26.02 -5.98
N PHE A 140 25.67 27.17 -6.33
CA PHE A 140 25.02 28.19 -7.13
C PHE A 140 25.88 28.49 -8.36
N THR A 141 25.34 28.34 -9.57
CA THR A 141 26.02 28.73 -10.81
C THR A 141 25.33 29.97 -11.41
N PRO A 142 26.00 31.13 -11.49
CA PRO A 142 25.42 32.32 -12.09
C PRO A 142 25.28 32.15 -13.60
N GLU A 143 24.14 32.54 -14.15
CA GLU A 143 23.88 32.48 -15.58
C GLU A 143 23.03 33.66 -16.04
N THR A 144 23.37 34.23 -17.21
CA THR A 144 22.60 35.28 -17.86
C THR A 144 22.61 35.10 -19.38
N LEU A 145 21.42 35.15 -19.99
CA LEU A 145 21.21 35.24 -21.43
C LEU A 145 21.09 36.71 -21.84
N PHE A 146 21.96 37.14 -22.74
CA PHE A 146 21.91 38.46 -23.37
C PHE A 146 21.47 38.38 -24.84
N GLN A 147 20.98 39.52 -25.32
CA GLN A 147 20.77 39.84 -26.73
C GLN A 147 21.55 41.11 -27.06
N ALA A 148 22.01 41.22 -28.31
CA ALA A 148 22.40 42.49 -28.90
C ALA A 148 21.22 43.00 -29.75
N THR A 149 20.76 44.23 -29.51
CA THR A 149 19.58 44.79 -30.17
C THR A 149 19.87 46.15 -30.79
N GLY A 150 19.13 46.52 -31.84
CA GLY A 150 19.23 47.82 -32.50
C GLY A 150 18.51 48.94 -31.74
N ASP A 151 17.60 48.57 -30.84
CA ASP A 151 16.72 49.43 -30.06
C ASP A 151 16.86 49.17 -28.57
N ARG A 152 16.32 50.08 -27.75
CA ARG A 152 16.41 50.02 -26.28
C ARG A 152 15.41 49.03 -25.67
N GLU A 153 14.31 48.79 -26.38
CA GLU A 153 13.17 47.97 -25.98
C GLU A 153 13.43 46.48 -26.20
N GLY A 154 14.50 46.12 -26.91
CA GLY A 154 14.88 44.73 -27.17
C GLY A 154 14.09 44.07 -28.30
N THR A 155 13.40 44.85 -29.12
CA THR A 155 12.49 44.34 -30.17
C THR A 155 13.20 44.03 -31.49
N THR A 156 14.27 44.77 -31.80
CA THR A 156 15.06 44.62 -33.02
C THR A 156 16.32 43.81 -32.68
N VAL A 157 16.19 42.49 -32.66
CA VAL A 157 17.29 41.59 -32.29
C VAL A 157 18.32 41.51 -33.42
N ILE A 158 19.56 41.89 -33.12
CA ILE A 158 20.73 41.77 -34.00
C ILE A 158 21.43 40.44 -33.76
N GLN A 159 21.56 40.04 -32.49
CA GLN A 159 22.11 38.74 -32.08
C GLN A 159 21.34 38.25 -30.85
N ASP A 160 20.95 36.97 -30.85
CA ASP A 160 20.33 36.29 -29.71
C ASP A 160 21.23 35.15 -29.21
N GLY A 161 20.85 34.51 -28.11
CA GLY A 161 21.50 33.29 -27.63
C GLY A 161 22.86 33.51 -26.97
N ILE A 162 23.17 34.73 -26.50
CA ILE A 162 24.45 35.03 -25.84
C ILE A 162 24.35 34.60 -24.37
N VAL A 163 24.57 33.31 -24.11
CA VAL A 163 24.58 32.74 -22.75
C VAL A 163 25.95 32.96 -22.10
N VAL A 164 25.96 33.52 -20.91
CA VAL A 164 27.14 33.70 -20.08
C VAL A 164 26.94 32.97 -18.77
N THR A 165 27.72 31.92 -18.56
CA THR A 165 27.72 31.10 -17.35
C THR A 165 29.04 31.34 -16.62
N GLY A 166 28.96 31.63 -15.32
CA GLY A 166 30.16 31.82 -14.50
C GLY A 166 30.57 30.54 -13.78
N ASP A 167 31.66 30.62 -13.03
CA ASP A 167 32.12 29.50 -12.22
C ASP A 167 31.09 29.14 -11.13
N PRO A 168 30.79 27.85 -10.93
CA PRO A 168 29.96 27.40 -9.82
C PRO A 168 30.55 27.83 -8.48
N VAL A 169 29.70 28.34 -7.60
CA VAL A 169 30.04 28.67 -6.21
C VAL A 169 29.58 27.54 -5.31
N THR A 170 30.47 27.01 -4.46
CA THR A 170 30.11 25.98 -3.48
C THR A 170 29.39 26.61 -2.30
N ILE A 171 28.26 26.01 -1.93
CA ILE A 171 27.48 26.43 -0.77
C ILE A 171 27.85 25.53 0.40
N LYS A 172 28.13 26.15 1.54
CA LYS A 172 28.49 25.42 2.75
C LYS A 172 27.34 24.48 3.15
N ALA A 173 27.63 23.18 3.20
CA ALA A 173 26.68 22.17 3.61
C ALA A 173 26.16 22.42 5.04
N PRO A 174 24.86 22.19 5.29
CA PRO A 174 24.33 22.25 6.64
C PRO A 174 24.89 21.11 7.50
N ALA A 175 24.86 21.28 8.83
CA ALA A 175 25.13 20.16 9.72
C ALA A 175 24.04 19.07 9.51
N PRO A 176 24.39 17.78 9.60
CA PRO A 176 23.40 16.70 9.54
C PRO A 176 22.27 16.92 10.57
N ASP A 177 21.04 16.69 10.15
CA ASP A 177 19.86 16.75 11.02
C ASP A 177 19.60 15.42 11.74
N ASP A 178 18.66 15.42 12.70
CA ASP A 178 18.31 14.23 13.48
C ASP A 178 17.78 13.06 12.61
N ALA A 179 17.21 13.37 11.43
CA ALA A 179 16.72 12.37 10.50
C ALA A 179 17.85 11.70 9.71
N ALA A 180 19.01 12.35 9.55
CA ALA A 180 20.18 11.78 8.87
C ALA A 180 20.84 10.63 9.65
N THR A 181 20.53 10.46 10.93
CA THR A 181 21.09 9.40 11.78
C THR A 181 20.06 8.29 12.00
N ALA A 182 20.48 7.04 11.76
CA ALA A 182 19.64 5.87 12.01
C ALA A 182 19.31 5.75 13.50
N ALA A 183 18.03 5.68 13.82
CA ALA A 183 17.54 5.54 15.17
C ALA A 183 16.33 4.60 15.23
N ASP A 184 16.33 3.73 16.24
CA ASP A 184 15.16 2.98 16.68
C ASP A 184 14.20 3.90 17.42
N ARG A 185 13.40 4.61 16.63
CA ARG A 185 12.31 5.44 17.16
C ARG A 185 11.18 4.52 17.59
N ARG A 186 10.53 4.90 18.68
CA ARG A 186 9.41 4.17 19.24
C ARG A 186 8.22 4.19 18.28
N ASP A 187 7.31 3.25 18.48
CA ASP A 187 6.07 3.19 17.74
C ASP A 187 5.23 4.46 17.94
N GLY A 188 4.96 5.19 16.85
CA GLY A 188 4.29 6.50 16.87
C GLY A 188 5.18 7.70 17.18
N GLU A 189 6.49 7.52 17.37
CA GLU A 189 7.43 8.63 17.59
C GLU A 189 7.76 9.35 16.27
N ALA A 190 7.65 10.69 16.29
CA ALA A 190 7.86 11.52 15.11
C ALA A 190 9.31 12.00 14.97
N VAL A 191 9.73 12.24 13.73
CA VAL A 191 10.98 12.89 13.36
C VAL A 191 10.75 13.98 12.32
N TYR A 192 11.53 15.06 12.42
CA TYR A 192 11.54 16.12 11.43
C TYR A 192 12.25 15.68 10.16
N LEU A 193 11.56 15.67 9.03
CA LEU A 193 12.21 15.57 7.72
C LEU A 193 12.55 16.95 7.14
N ALA A 194 11.79 17.98 7.52
CA ALA A 194 12.09 19.38 7.24
C ALA A 194 11.54 20.28 8.37
N ARG A 195 12.34 21.24 8.83
CA ARG A 195 11.88 22.27 9.77
C ARG A 195 11.50 23.53 9.00
N ALA A 196 10.37 24.13 9.36
CA ALA A 196 9.95 25.40 8.79
C ALA A 196 11.04 26.47 8.98
N GLN A 197 11.37 27.21 7.90
CA GLN A 197 12.30 28.35 7.96
C GLN A 197 13.68 28.03 8.58
N GLN A 198 14.21 26.82 8.37
CA GLN A 198 15.51 26.39 8.89
C GLN A 198 16.69 27.23 8.36
N TYR A 199 16.59 27.71 7.12
CA TYR A 199 17.64 28.40 6.39
C TYR A 199 17.27 29.85 6.00
N GLY A 200 16.13 30.35 6.47
CA GLY A 200 15.69 31.71 6.17
C GLY A 200 14.17 31.83 6.07
N ASN A 201 13.69 32.12 4.86
CA ASN A 201 12.29 32.42 4.58
C ASN A 201 11.59 31.32 3.76
N GLU A 202 12.23 30.18 3.58
CA GLU A 202 11.63 29.06 2.86
C GLU A 202 10.48 28.44 3.66
N SER A 203 9.46 28.00 2.92
CA SER A 203 8.32 27.28 3.47
C SER A 203 8.30 25.85 2.94
N TYR A 204 7.90 24.91 3.80
CA TYR A 204 7.67 23.52 3.40
C TYR A 204 6.20 23.18 3.62
N ARG A 205 5.59 22.53 2.64
CA ARG A 205 4.19 22.07 2.69
C ARG A 205 3.95 20.89 1.75
N ILE A 206 2.79 20.26 1.91
CA ILE A 206 2.19 19.30 0.97
C ILE A 206 2.96 17.97 0.88
N PRO A 207 2.72 17.03 1.81
CA PRO A 207 3.46 15.77 1.89
C PRO A 207 2.96 14.73 0.87
N ALA A 208 3.89 13.99 0.30
CA ALA A 208 3.71 12.77 -0.50
C ALA A 208 4.65 11.68 0.02
N ILE A 209 4.15 10.46 0.20
CA ILE A 209 4.98 9.32 0.63
C ILE A 209 4.62 8.05 -0.14
N ALA A 210 5.62 7.27 -0.50
CA ALA A 210 5.46 5.95 -1.08
C ALA A 210 6.60 5.02 -0.65
N LYS A 211 6.34 3.71 -0.70
CA LYS A 211 7.37 2.67 -0.68
C LYS A 211 7.71 2.30 -2.11
N ALA A 212 8.98 2.42 -2.48
CA ALA A 212 9.46 2.00 -3.78
C ALA A 212 9.54 0.46 -3.86
N PRO A 213 9.59 -0.13 -5.07
CA PRO A 213 9.64 -1.59 -5.25
C PRO A 213 10.77 -2.29 -4.51
N ASN A 214 11.92 -1.63 -4.35
CA ASN A 214 13.06 -2.17 -3.59
C ASN A 214 12.95 -2.03 -2.05
N GLY A 215 11.84 -1.49 -1.55
CA GLY A 215 11.59 -1.26 -0.12
C GLY A 215 12.02 0.10 0.42
N ASP A 216 12.69 0.93 -0.40
CA ASP A 216 13.06 2.29 0.02
C ASP A 216 11.81 3.15 0.24
N LEU A 217 11.83 4.04 1.23
CA LEU A 217 10.76 5.02 1.43
C LEU A 217 11.11 6.34 0.74
N LEU A 218 10.18 6.84 -0.06
CA LEU A 218 10.29 8.11 -0.77
C LEU A 218 9.36 9.11 -0.10
N ALA A 219 9.89 10.20 0.44
CA ALA A 219 9.11 11.29 1.01
C ALA A 219 9.36 12.56 0.21
N ALA A 220 8.32 13.13 -0.42
CA ALA A 220 8.40 14.36 -1.18
C ALA A 220 7.44 15.43 -0.66
N TRP A 221 7.78 16.70 -0.89
CA TRP A 221 6.96 17.85 -0.52
C TRP A 221 7.34 19.10 -1.32
N ASP A 222 6.54 20.16 -1.19
CA ASP A 222 6.85 21.48 -1.74
C ASP A 222 7.95 22.16 -0.91
N LEU A 223 8.99 22.64 -1.58
CA LEU A 223 9.83 23.75 -1.13
C LEU A 223 9.28 25.05 -1.76
N ARG A 224 8.89 26.02 -0.93
CA ARG A 224 8.21 27.26 -1.31
C ARG A 224 9.09 28.48 -0.98
N PRO A 225 9.93 28.96 -1.91
CA PRO A 225 10.95 29.99 -1.61
C PRO A 225 10.38 31.35 -1.19
N VAL A 226 9.12 31.63 -1.57
CA VAL A 226 8.42 32.89 -1.26
C VAL A 226 7.13 32.66 -0.46
N GLY A 227 6.90 31.42 0.01
CA GLY A 227 5.64 30.98 0.61
C GLY A 227 4.46 30.87 -0.36
N GLY A 228 3.37 30.23 0.06
CA GLY A 228 2.11 30.14 -0.71
C GLY A 228 2.08 29.11 -1.84
N ASP A 229 0.87 28.83 -2.34
CA ASP A 229 0.60 27.84 -3.39
C ASP A 229 1.03 28.35 -4.79
N ALA A 230 0.87 27.52 -5.83
CA ALA A 230 0.97 27.96 -7.22
C ALA A 230 0.14 29.26 -7.44
N PRO A 231 0.67 30.28 -8.16
CA PRO A 231 1.76 30.24 -9.13
C PRO A 231 3.12 30.69 -8.59
N ASN A 232 3.38 30.50 -7.30
CA ASN A 232 4.70 30.79 -6.77
C ASN A 232 5.75 29.81 -7.34
N PRO A 233 7.02 30.22 -7.43
CA PRO A 233 8.10 29.43 -8.03
C PRO A 233 8.57 28.31 -7.10
N ASN A 234 7.62 27.50 -6.66
CA ASN A 234 7.84 26.38 -5.77
C ASN A 234 8.62 25.27 -6.49
N SER A 235 9.24 24.40 -5.71
CA SER A 235 9.98 23.23 -6.17
C SER A 235 9.43 21.98 -5.49
N ILE A 236 9.57 20.83 -6.13
CA ILE A 236 9.37 19.52 -5.49
C ILE A 236 10.72 19.01 -5.00
N VAL A 237 10.79 18.69 -3.72
CA VAL A 237 11.98 18.13 -3.06
C VAL A 237 11.65 16.78 -2.43
N GLN A 238 12.67 15.95 -2.23
CA GLN A 238 12.53 14.58 -1.73
C GLN A 238 13.67 14.17 -0.80
N ARG A 239 13.37 13.34 0.19
CA ARG A 239 14.32 12.48 0.90
C ARG A 239 14.00 11.01 0.68
N ILE A 240 15.04 10.18 0.70
CA ILE A 240 14.94 8.72 0.58
C ILE A 240 15.42 8.09 1.88
N SER A 241 14.67 7.14 2.41
CA SER A 241 15.12 6.22 3.46
C SER A 241 15.37 4.85 2.86
N THR A 242 16.52 4.25 3.19
CA THR A 242 16.91 2.90 2.74
C THR A 242 16.87 1.86 3.87
N ASP A 243 16.34 2.25 5.03
CA ASP A 243 16.36 1.47 6.27
C ASP A 243 15.00 1.49 7.00
N GLY A 244 13.90 1.58 6.24
CA GLY A 244 12.54 1.53 6.78
C GLY A 244 12.11 2.79 7.55
N GLY A 245 12.74 3.93 7.27
CA GLY A 245 12.45 5.22 7.91
C GLY A 245 13.25 5.47 9.20
N ARG A 246 14.26 4.63 9.52
CA ARG A 246 15.14 4.82 10.67
C ARG A 246 16.12 5.97 10.45
N SER A 247 16.57 6.18 9.22
CA SER A 247 17.29 7.37 8.75
C SER A 247 16.82 7.82 7.37
N TRP A 248 17.13 9.06 7.03
CA TRP A 248 16.75 9.69 5.77
C TRP A 248 17.96 10.38 5.16
N GLY A 249 18.21 10.13 3.88
CA GLY A 249 19.28 10.76 3.10
C GLY A 249 19.10 12.27 2.96
N GLU A 250 19.98 12.89 2.17
CA GLU A 250 19.95 14.33 1.92
C GLU A 250 18.66 14.77 1.20
N LEU A 251 18.29 16.04 1.39
CA LEU A 251 17.17 16.65 0.67
C LEU A 251 17.62 16.95 -0.76
N THR A 252 16.89 16.42 -1.75
CA THR A 252 17.22 16.55 -3.18
C THR A 252 16.05 17.13 -3.96
N TYR A 253 16.33 17.68 -5.15
CA TYR A 253 15.28 18.17 -6.05
C TYR A 253 14.74 17.03 -6.91
N VAL A 254 13.42 16.95 -7.00
CA VAL A 254 12.72 16.18 -8.04
C VAL A 254 12.40 17.08 -9.23
N ALA A 255 11.87 18.28 -8.95
CA ALA A 255 11.60 19.30 -9.97
C ALA A 255 11.85 20.69 -9.38
N ARG A 256 12.79 21.44 -9.98
CA ARG A 256 13.22 22.75 -9.46
C ARG A 256 12.45 23.89 -10.13
N GLY A 257 11.73 24.66 -9.32
CA GLY A 257 11.09 25.91 -9.74
C GLY A 257 12.10 27.01 -10.09
N ARG A 258 11.61 28.07 -10.72
CA ARG A 258 12.43 29.21 -11.14
C ARG A 258 11.92 30.51 -10.53
N ASN A 259 12.63 30.99 -9.52
CA ASN A 259 12.36 32.26 -8.85
C ASN A 259 13.11 33.44 -9.51
N ALA A 260 12.81 33.71 -10.78
CA ALA A 260 13.42 34.79 -11.55
C ALA A 260 12.44 35.31 -12.63
N SER A 261 12.88 36.23 -13.50
CA SER A 261 12.11 36.63 -14.69
C SER A 261 11.72 35.38 -15.50
N PHE A 262 10.50 35.38 -16.06
CA PHE A 262 9.87 34.19 -16.65
C PHE A 262 9.70 33.03 -15.66
N LYS A 263 9.24 33.35 -14.44
CA LYS A 263 8.99 32.37 -13.39
C LYS A 263 8.14 31.20 -13.84
N TYR A 264 8.41 30.06 -13.21
CA TYR A 264 7.56 28.89 -13.17
C TYR A 264 7.79 28.15 -11.85
N GLY A 265 6.83 27.33 -11.43
CA GLY A 265 6.92 26.56 -10.19
C GLY A 265 6.18 25.24 -10.27
N TYR A 266 6.63 24.29 -9.46
CA TYR A 266 6.06 22.96 -9.29
C TYR A 266 5.51 22.81 -7.87
N SER A 267 4.31 22.25 -7.72
CA SER A 267 3.66 22.11 -6.41
C SER A 267 2.70 20.92 -6.35
N ASP A 268 2.38 20.52 -5.13
CA ASP A 268 1.38 19.51 -4.78
C ASP A 268 1.74 18.09 -5.26
N PRO A 269 2.84 17.49 -4.74
CA PRO A 269 3.31 16.19 -5.16
C PRO A 269 2.33 15.06 -4.78
N SER A 270 2.22 14.04 -5.63
CA SER A 270 1.51 12.78 -5.34
C SER A 270 2.20 11.60 -6.01
N TYR A 271 2.58 10.57 -5.24
CA TYR A 271 3.20 9.37 -5.78
C TYR A 271 2.18 8.37 -6.33
N VAL A 272 2.55 7.67 -7.40
CA VAL A 272 1.91 6.42 -7.84
C VAL A 272 3.02 5.42 -8.14
N VAL A 273 2.99 4.26 -7.51
CA VAL A 273 3.97 3.19 -7.74
C VAL A 273 3.29 2.10 -8.56
N ASP A 274 3.92 1.72 -9.67
CA ASP A 274 3.56 0.53 -10.41
C ASP A 274 4.42 -0.63 -9.90
N GLU A 275 3.82 -1.51 -9.09
CA GLU A 275 4.51 -2.66 -8.51
C GLU A 275 4.76 -3.78 -9.53
N GLU A 276 4.06 -3.77 -10.68
CA GLU A 276 4.24 -4.78 -11.72
C GLU A 276 5.46 -4.48 -12.61
N THR A 277 5.72 -3.21 -12.91
CA THR A 277 6.88 -2.78 -13.70
C THR A 277 8.06 -2.30 -12.86
N GLY A 278 7.79 -1.83 -11.65
CA GLY A 278 8.76 -1.20 -10.76
C GLY A 278 8.96 0.31 -11.00
N ASP A 279 8.17 0.92 -11.87
CA ASP A 279 8.23 2.36 -12.09
C ASP A 279 7.55 3.15 -10.97
N VAL A 280 8.12 4.32 -10.66
CA VAL A 280 7.54 5.29 -9.73
C VAL A 280 7.21 6.57 -10.48
N PHE A 281 5.97 7.02 -10.34
CA PHE A 281 5.48 8.29 -10.89
C PHE A 281 5.30 9.29 -9.76
N LEU A 282 5.67 10.55 -9.99
CA LEU A 282 5.35 11.66 -9.09
C LEU A 282 4.62 12.76 -9.86
N PHE A 283 3.34 12.95 -9.56
CA PHE A 283 2.46 13.96 -10.15
C PHE A 283 2.54 15.27 -9.39
N PHE A 284 2.45 16.39 -10.10
CA PHE A 284 2.37 17.73 -9.52
C PHE A 284 1.85 18.73 -10.57
N VAL A 285 1.58 19.96 -10.15
CA VAL A 285 1.30 21.04 -11.10
C VAL A 285 2.58 21.66 -11.65
N LYS A 286 2.54 22.17 -12.88
CA LYS A 286 3.49 23.18 -13.36
C LYS A 286 2.73 24.48 -13.59
N SER A 287 3.16 25.53 -12.90
CA SER A 287 2.55 26.86 -12.95
C SER A 287 3.50 27.90 -13.53
N TYR A 288 2.96 28.93 -14.17
CA TYR A 288 3.72 30.11 -14.60
C TYR A 288 3.16 31.36 -13.91
N ASP A 289 2.11 31.96 -14.48
CA ASP A 289 1.52 33.20 -13.97
C ASP A 289 0.18 32.99 -13.25
N ARG A 290 -0.39 31.78 -13.36
CA ARG A 290 -1.71 31.41 -12.79
C ARG A 290 -1.63 30.18 -11.91
N GLY A 291 -2.33 30.25 -10.78
CA GLY A 291 -2.56 29.14 -9.88
C GLY A 291 -3.94 28.53 -10.11
N PHE A 292 -4.36 27.65 -9.19
CA PHE A 292 -5.60 26.90 -9.37
C PHE A 292 -6.84 27.81 -9.53
N ALA A 293 -6.93 28.88 -8.74
CA ALA A 293 -8.11 29.73 -8.70
C ALA A 293 -8.33 30.59 -9.98
N ASN A 294 -7.24 31.00 -10.64
CA ASN A 294 -7.25 32.01 -11.70
C ASN A 294 -6.65 31.53 -13.05
N SER A 295 -6.34 30.23 -13.18
CA SER A 295 -6.01 29.59 -14.45
C SER A 295 -7.12 29.78 -15.49
N GLN A 296 -6.73 29.86 -16.76
CA GLN A 296 -7.61 29.98 -17.91
C GLN A 296 -7.91 28.60 -18.53
N ALA A 297 -9.02 28.53 -19.28
CA ALA A 297 -9.33 27.35 -20.09
C ALA A 297 -8.29 27.15 -21.20
N GLY A 298 -8.09 25.89 -21.58
CA GLY A 298 -7.06 25.48 -22.52
C GLY A 298 -6.16 24.39 -21.96
N VAL A 299 -5.43 23.74 -22.88
CA VAL A 299 -4.55 22.59 -22.62
C VAL A 299 -3.12 22.80 -23.13
N GLU A 300 -2.88 23.93 -23.81
CA GLU A 300 -1.56 24.27 -24.34
C GLU A 300 -0.64 24.74 -23.21
N ASP A 301 0.67 24.46 -23.35
CA ASP A 301 1.71 24.89 -22.40
C ASP A 301 1.94 26.41 -22.50
N THR A 302 1.03 27.16 -21.90
CA THR A 302 0.99 28.63 -21.92
C THR A 302 1.00 29.18 -20.50
N ARG A 303 1.45 30.44 -20.36
CA ARG A 303 1.64 31.05 -19.04
C ARG A 303 0.34 31.26 -18.24
N ASP A 304 -0.80 31.26 -18.92
CA ASP A 304 -2.12 31.46 -18.33
C ASP A 304 -2.84 30.16 -17.91
N VAL A 305 -2.27 28.99 -18.18
CA VAL A 305 -2.87 27.67 -17.88
C VAL A 305 -2.03 26.96 -16.83
N LEU A 306 -2.67 26.52 -15.73
CA LEU A 306 -2.07 25.61 -14.75
C LEU A 306 -1.98 24.21 -15.35
N GLN A 307 -0.75 23.73 -15.57
CA GLN A 307 -0.45 22.47 -16.24
C GLN A 307 -0.46 21.31 -15.25
N ALA A 308 -0.94 20.15 -15.70
CA ALA A 308 -0.80 18.87 -15.01
C ALA A 308 0.42 18.13 -15.58
N VAL A 309 1.37 17.79 -14.70
CA VAL A 309 2.61 17.10 -15.11
C VAL A 309 2.91 15.93 -14.17
N TYR A 310 3.74 15.02 -14.64
CA TYR A 310 4.39 14.03 -13.79
C TYR A 310 5.85 13.85 -14.19
N VAL A 311 6.64 13.25 -13.31
CA VAL A 311 7.96 12.67 -13.63
C VAL A 311 7.94 11.18 -13.33
N ARG A 312 8.76 10.42 -14.05
CA ARG A 312 8.91 8.96 -13.89
C ARG A 312 10.32 8.63 -13.42
N SER A 313 10.43 7.66 -12.53
CA SER A 313 11.68 7.06 -12.08
C SER A 313 11.63 5.56 -12.29
N SER A 314 12.66 5.01 -12.92
CA SER A 314 12.87 3.57 -13.09
C SER A 314 13.97 3.01 -12.18
N ASP A 315 14.45 3.82 -11.22
CA ASP A 315 15.54 3.48 -10.29
C ASP A 315 15.16 3.70 -8.82
N ASN A 316 13.88 3.50 -8.51
CA ASN A 316 13.28 3.62 -7.17
C ASN A 316 13.41 5.05 -6.60
N GLY A 317 13.11 6.05 -7.41
CA GLY A 317 13.05 7.46 -7.02
C GLY A 317 14.41 8.15 -6.87
N ARG A 318 15.51 7.54 -7.33
CA ARG A 318 16.86 8.13 -7.24
C ARG A 318 17.10 9.18 -8.32
N THR A 319 16.64 8.92 -9.54
CA THR A 319 16.63 9.86 -10.65
C THR A 319 15.25 9.95 -11.27
N TRP A 320 14.97 11.08 -11.91
CA TRP A 320 13.66 11.42 -12.45
C TRP A 320 13.80 11.88 -13.91
N SER A 321 12.81 11.53 -14.74
CA SER A 321 12.68 12.07 -16.08
C SER A 321 12.45 13.59 -16.08
N GLU A 322 12.58 14.23 -17.25
CA GLU A 322 12.00 15.56 -17.44
C GLU A 322 10.46 15.51 -17.20
N PRO A 323 9.83 16.60 -16.72
CA PRO A 323 8.39 16.64 -16.52
C PRO A 323 7.59 16.40 -17.81
N VAL A 324 6.74 15.38 -17.80
CA VAL A 324 5.82 15.05 -18.88
C VAL A 324 4.52 15.81 -18.67
N ASN A 325 4.13 16.64 -19.65
CA ASN A 325 2.89 17.41 -19.59
C ASN A 325 1.71 16.61 -20.17
N ILE A 326 0.76 16.28 -19.30
CA ILE A 326 -0.46 15.51 -19.63
C ILE A 326 -1.72 16.37 -19.54
N THR A 327 -1.60 17.71 -19.54
CA THR A 327 -2.75 18.62 -19.40
C THR A 327 -3.83 18.35 -20.45
N LYS A 328 -3.42 18.00 -21.67
CA LYS A 328 -4.33 17.62 -22.75
C LYS A 328 -5.07 16.31 -22.45
N ASP A 329 -4.38 15.32 -21.93
CA ASP A 329 -4.94 14.00 -21.67
C ASP A 329 -5.91 14.03 -20.50
N VAL A 330 -5.54 14.72 -19.42
CA VAL A 330 -6.38 14.87 -18.22
C VAL A 330 -7.55 15.84 -18.41
N THR A 331 -7.61 16.57 -19.52
CA THR A 331 -8.71 17.50 -19.87
C THR A 331 -9.45 17.06 -21.14
N LYS A 332 -9.17 15.85 -21.64
CA LYS A 332 -9.71 15.36 -22.91
C LYS A 332 -11.24 15.37 -22.90
N GLY A 333 -11.84 16.08 -23.85
CA GLY A 333 -13.30 16.25 -23.96
C GLY A 333 -13.87 17.40 -23.13
N HIS A 334 -13.04 18.12 -22.37
CA HIS A 334 -13.45 19.24 -21.52
C HIS A 334 -12.56 20.49 -21.69
N GLU A 335 -11.86 20.60 -22.83
CA GLU A 335 -10.79 21.59 -23.06
C GLU A 335 -11.27 23.05 -22.90
N THR A 336 -12.55 23.31 -23.22
CA THR A 336 -13.19 24.62 -23.06
C THR A 336 -14.03 24.76 -21.79
N GLU A 337 -14.25 23.67 -21.07
CA GLU A 337 -15.12 23.60 -19.90
C GLU A 337 -14.33 23.66 -18.60
N TRP A 338 -13.08 23.18 -18.58
CA TRP A 338 -12.24 23.13 -17.40
C TRP A 338 -11.15 24.19 -17.49
N LYS A 339 -11.19 25.16 -16.58
CA LYS A 339 -10.19 26.22 -16.52
C LYS A 339 -9.00 25.90 -15.64
N SER A 340 -9.11 24.89 -14.77
CA SER A 340 -8.04 24.52 -13.84
C SER A 340 -8.15 23.07 -13.42
N ARG A 341 -7.01 22.48 -13.07
CA ARG A 341 -6.88 21.13 -12.53
C ARG A 341 -5.59 20.99 -11.74
N PHE A 342 -5.56 20.11 -10.76
CA PHE A 342 -4.33 19.67 -10.09
C PHE A 342 -4.47 18.24 -9.61
N ALA A 343 -3.37 17.49 -9.61
CA ALA A 343 -3.31 16.19 -8.97
C ALA A 343 -3.43 16.40 -7.46
N THR A 344 -4.31 15.64 -6.81
CA THR A 344 -4.51 15.79 -5.38
C THR A 344 -3.31 15.19 -4.64
N SER A 345 -2.59 16.03 -3.90
CA SER A 345 -1.33 15.66 -3.25
C SER A 345 -1.43 14.49 -2.28
N GLY A 346 -0.36 13.70 -2.17
CA GLY A 346 -0.26 12.52 -1.32
C GLY A 346 0.19 11.28 -2.09
N ALA A 347 -0.74 10.36 -2.32
CA ALA A 347 -0.51 9.13 -3.06
C ALA A 347 -1.77 8.73 -3.85
N GLY A 348 -1.57 8.19 -5.05
CA GLY A 348 -2.54 7.39 -5.78
C GLY A 348 -2.34 5.89 -5.51
N ILE A 349 -2.98 5.05 -6.32
CA ILE A 349 -3.02 3.60 -6.10
C ILE A 349 -2.77 2.81 -7.39
N GLN A 350 -2.39 1.54 -7.25
CA GLN A 350 -2.53 0.51 -8.27
C GLN A 350 -3.61 -0.48 -7.83
N LEU A 351 -4.56 -0.82 -8.71
CA LEU A 351 -5.59 -1.82 -8.40
C LEU A 351 -4.97 -3.22 -8.36
N LYS A 352 -5.13 -3.94 -7.24
CA LYS A 352 -4.52 -5.28 -7.06
C LYS A 352 -5.53 -6.41 -7.18
N THR A 353 -6.78 -6.14 -6.83
CA THR A 353 -7.82 -7.17 -6.63
C THR A 353 -9.06 -6.98 -7.51
N ASN A 354 -9.19 -5.85 -8.20
CA ASN A 354 -10.26 -5.58 -9.14
C ASN A 354 -10.22 -6.60 -10.29
N ALA A 355 -11.35 -7.26 -10.54
CA ALA A 355 -11.42 -8.39 -11.47
C ALA A 355 -11.18 -8.00 -12.94
N GLU A 356 -11.52 -6.78 -13.35
CA GLU A 356 -11.43 -6.34 -14.74
C GLU A 356 -10.22 -5.44 -15.01
N HIS A 357 -9.81 -4.67 -14.00
CA HIS A 357 -8.82 -3.59 -14.14
C HIS A 357 -7.62 -3.77 -13.20
N LYS A 358 -7.27 -5.02 -12.84
CA LYS A 358 -6.04 -5.31 -12.11
C LYS A 358 -4.83 -4.71 -12.86
N GLY A 359 -3.93 -4.07 -12.12
CA GLY A 359 -2.75 -3.38 -12.64
C GLY A 359 -2.97 -1.90 -12.98
N ARG A 360 -4.23 -1.45 -13.10
CA ARG A 360 -4.56 -0.04 -13.38
C ARG A 360 -3.98 0.89 -12.33
N LEU A 361 -3.29 1.93 -12.79
CA LEU A 361 -2.79 3.03 -11.98
C LEU A 361 -3.85 4.13 -11.89
N ILE A 362 -4.09 4.70 -10.71
CA ILE A 362 -5.09 5.76 -10.50
C ILE A 362 -4.49 6.91 -9.67
N GLN A 363 -4.56 8.11 -10.24
CA GLN A 363 -4.28 9.38 -9.57
C GLN A 363 -5.54 10.25 -9.56
N GLN A 364 -5.91 10.79 -8.39
CA GLN A 364 -7.04 11.70 -8.30
C GLN A 364 -6.67 13.13 -8.69
N TYR A 365 -7.64 13.83 -9.28
CA TYR A 365 -7.57 15.23 -9.64
C TYR A 365 -8.77 16.00 -9.11
N ALA A 366 -8.53 17.23 -8.67
CA ALA A 366 -9.56 18.23 -8.45
C ALA A 366 -9.59 19.21 -9.64
N VAL A 367 -10.80 19.51 -10.12
CA VAL A 367 -11.03 20.26 -11.36
C VAL A 367 -11.89 21.49 -11.08
N LYS A 368 -11.54 22.61 -11.71
CA LYS A 368 -12.33 23.84 -11.67
C LYS A 368 -12.98 24.11 -13.03
N PRO A 369 -14.32 24.12 -13.11
CA PRO A 369 -15.01 24.45 -14.34
C PRO A 369 -14.94 25.96 -14.66
N THR A 370 -15.17 26.32 -15.93
CA THR A 370 -15.30 27.70 -16.41
C THR A 370 -16.58 28.35 -15.90
N THR A 371 -17.65 27.57 -15.76
CA THR A 371 -18.96 27.99 -15.26
C THR A 371 -19.34 27.22 -14.00
N GLY A 372 -20.17 27.83 -13.14
CA GLY A 372 -20.57 27.24 -11.86
C GLY A 372 -19.66 27.66 -10.71
N GLY A 373 -20.04 27.28 -9.49
CA GLY A 373 -19.38 27.70 -8.25
C GLY A 373 -18.70 26.58 -7.47
N ILE A 374 -18.64 25.37 -8.04
CA ILE A 374 -18.12 24.17 -7.37
C ILE A 374 -16.95 23.57 -8.16
N ASN A 375 -16.01 22.95 -7.46
CA ASN A 375 -14.98 22.11 -8.06
C ASN A 375 -15.49 20.66 -8.15
N TYR A 376 -14.92 19.90 -9.07
CA TYR A 376 -15.23 18.49 -9.31
C TYR A 376 -14.07 17.60 -8.87
N ALA A 377 -14.39 16.37 -8.50
CA ALA A 377 -13.41 15.30 -8.33
C ALA A 377 -13.42 14.40 -9.57
N VAL A 378 -12.26 13.97 -10.04
CA VAL A 378 -12.14 13.02 -11.16
C VAL A 378 -10.92 12.12 -10.97
N SER A 379 -10.99 10.91 -11.48
CA SER A 379 -9.86 9.98 -11.53
C SER A 379 -9.17 10.09 -12.88
N VAL A 380 -7.84 10.18 -12.85
CA VAL A 380 -6.97 10.03 -14.00
C VAL A 380 -6.27 8.68 -13.84
N TYR A 381 -6.32 7.85 -14.87
CA TYR A 381 -5.85 6.47 -14.77
C TYR A 381 -5.07 6.03 -16.00
N SER A 382 -4.26 4.99 -15.82
CA SER A 382 -3.50 4.32 -16.89
C SER A 382 -3.70 2.81 -16.79
N ASP A 383 -3.92 2.18 -17.94
CA ASP A 383 -4.06 0.72 -18.12
C ASP A 383 -2.84 0.12 -18.85
N ASP A 384 -1.82 0.93 -19.12
CA ASP A 384 -0.63 0.59 -19.90
C ASP A 384 0.65 1.00 -19.16
N HIS A 385 0.65 0.85 -17.83
CA HIS A 385 1.81 1.08 -16.97
C HIS A 385 2.38 2.50 -17.08
N GLY A 386 1.49 3.50 -17.21
CA GLY A 386 1.81 4.92 -17.23
C GLY A 386 2.28 5.47 -18.58
N GLU A 387 2.25 4.66 -19.65
CA GLU A 387 2.59 5.10 -21.01
C GLU A 387 1.55 6.11 -21.55
N THR A 388 0.26 5.88 -21.28
CA THR A 388 -0.80 6.84 -21.55
C THR A 388 -1.74 7.03 -20.36
N TRP A 389 -2.27 8.25 -20.22
CA TRP A 389 -3.20 8.61 -19.14
C TRP A 389 -4.55 8.99 -19.72
N GLN A 390 -5.61 8.58 -19.02
CA GLN A 390 -7.00 8.80 -19.42
C GLN A 390 -7.74 9.49 -18.27
N VAL A 391 -8.68 10.37 -18.61
CA VAL A 391 -9.56 11.01 -17.62
C VAL A 391 -10.90 10.26 -17.55
N GLY A 392 -11.34 9.96 -16.33
CA GLY A 392 -12.66 9.40 -16.05
C GLY A 392 -13.78 10.43 -16.12
N ASN A 393 -14.98 10.04 -15.69
CA ASN A 393 -16.12 10.96 -15.61
C ASN A 393 -16.06 11.77 -14.31
N PRO A 394 -16.14 13.11 -14.37
CA PRO A 394 -16.08 13.94 -13.18
C PRO A 394 -17.33 13.78 -12.32
N VAL A 395 -17.15 13.82 -11.00
CA VAL A 395 -18.26 13.90 -10.05
C VAL A 395 -18.66 15.38 -9.89
N THR A 396 -19.82 15.72 -10.45
CA THR A 396 -20.28 17.12 -10.61
C THR A 396 -21.47 17.50 -9.72
N THR A 397 -21.98 16.56 -8.93
CA THR A 397 -23.23 16.71 -8.15
C THR A 397 -23.08 17.56 -6.89
N THR A 398 -21.87 17.71 -6.37
CA THR A 398 -21.59 18.48 -5.15
C THR A 398 -20.18 19.05 -5.16
N ASN A 399 -19.94 20.12 -4.40
CA ASN A 399 -18.60 20.69 -4.29
C ASN A 399 -17.65 19.71 -3.63
N MET A 400 -16.52 19.46 -4.26
CA MET A 400 -15.41 18.69 -3.69
C MET A 400 -14.12 19.48 -3.88
N ASP A 401 -13.00 18.91 -3.48
CA ASP A 401 -11.67 19.47 -3.70
C ASP A 401 -10.69 18.29 -3.66
N GLU A 402 -9.55 18.40 -2.98
CA GLU A 402 -8.63 17.27 -2.79
C GLU A 402 -9.32 15.97 -2.33
N ASN A 403 -9.16 14.92 -3.12
CA ASN A 403 -9.81 13.64 -2.91
C ASN A 403 -8.84 12.49 -3.15
N LYS A 404 -9.07 11.37 -2.48
CA LYS A 404 -8.25 10.16 -2.55
C LYS A 404 -9.09 8.97 -2.94
N VAL A 405 -8.44 7.88 -3.35
CA VAL A 405 -9.12 6.61 -3.58
C VAL A 405 -8.42 5.46 -2.87
N VAL A 406 -9.22 4.44 -2.55
CA VAL A 406 -8.74 3.16 -2.07
C VAL A 406 -9.54 2.04 -2.72
N GLU A 407 -8.86 0.93 -3.03
CA GLU A 407 -9.51 -0.30 -3.50
C GLU A 407 -10.09 -1.06 -2.30
N LEU A 408 -11.41 -1.29 -2.31
CA LEU A 408 -12.13 -2.03 -1.27
C LEU A 408 -11.92 -3.54 -1.40
N SER A 409 -12.31 -4.30 -0.38
CA SER A 409 -12.12 -5.76 -0.33
C SER A 409 -12.77 -6.50 -1.51
N ASN A 410 -13.83 -5.95 -2.08
CA ASN A 410 -14.55 -6.52 -3.23
C ASN A 410 -14.04 -6.04 -4.59
N GLY A 411 -12.98 -5.23 -4.63
CA GLY A 411 -12.39 -4.66 -5.85
C GLY A 411 -13.00 -3.34 -6.32
N ASP A 412 -14.05 -2.84 -5.66
CA ASP A 412 -14.59 -1.51 -5.94
C ASP A 412 -13.60 -0.42 -5.52
N VAL A 413 -13.75 0.78 -6.09
CA VAL A 413 -12.90 1.93 -5.76
C VAL A 413 -13.69 2.96 -4.97
N MET A 414 -13.36 3.15 -3.69
CA MET A 414 -13.96 4.19 -2.86
C MET A 414 -13.18 5.49 -3.00
N LEU A 415 -13.88 6.57 -3.35
CA LEU A 415 -13.39 7.94 -3.31
C LEU A 415 -13.68 8.55 -1.93
N ASN A 416 -12.70 9.25 -1.36
CA ASN A 416 -12.82 10.02 -0.12
C ASN A 416 -12.33 11.46 -0.35
N ALA A 417 -13.25 12.42 -0.34
CA ALA A 417 -13.02 13.80 -0.77
C ALA A 417 -13.16 14.82 0.36
N ARG A 418 -12.33 15.86 0.25
CA ARG A 418 -12.46 17.11 0.98
C ARG A 418 -13.83 17.74 0.67
N PRO A 419 -14.58 18.21 1.68
CA PRO A 419 -15.98 18.61 1.51
C PRO A 419 -16.24 19.83 0.63
N GLY A 420 -15.22 20.67 0.38
CA GLY A 420 -15.39 21.95 -0.31
C GLY A 420 -16.19 22.99 0.49
N ALA A 421 -16.39 22.77 1.79
CA ALA A 421 -17.10 23.65 2.71
C ALA A 421 -16.49 23.56 4.12
N ALA A 422 -16.51 24.66 4.87
CA ALA A 422 -16.05 24.66 6.27
C ALA A 422 -17.07 23.97 7.19
N ARG A 423 -16.61 23.35 8.29
CA ARG A 423 -17.48 22.67 9.28
C ARG A 423 -18.31 21.53 8.68
N ALA A 424 -17.70 20.76 7.78
CA ALA A 424 -18.34 19.67 7.06
C ALA A 424 -17.66 18.32 7.39
N TYR A 425 -18.00 17.30 6.63
CA TYR A 425 -17.50 15.94 6.78
C TYR A 425 -16.87 15.45 5.48
N ARG A 426 -16.03 14.41 5.53
CA ARG A 426 -15.51 13.79 4.31
C ARG A 426 -16.65 13.33 3.42
N LYS A 427 -16.50 13.50 2.10
CA LYS A 427 -17.46 13.03 1.11
C LYS A 427 -17.00 11.72 0.51
N ILE A 428 -17.90 10.75 0.43
CA ILE A 428 -17.60 9.41 -0.08
C ILE A 428 -18.43 9.14 -1.34
N ALA A 429 -17.83 8.46 -2.31
CA ALA A 429 -18.55 7.84 -3.43
C ALA A 429 -17.86 6.55 -3.85
N VAL A 430 -18.59 5.59 -4.41
CA VAL A 430 -18.03 4.29 -4.81
C VAL A 430 -18.13 4.13 -6.32
N SER A 431 -17.03 3.70 -6.93
CA SER A 431 -16.94 3.27 -8.32
C SER A 431 -16.97 1.75 -8.41
N LYS A 432 -17.72 1.23 -9.39
CA LYS A 432 -17.85 -0.19 -9.71
C LYS A 432 -17.09 -0.59 -10.97
N ASP A 433 -16.40 0.35 -11.61
CA ASP A 433 -15.75 0.22 -12.93
C ASP A 433 -14.27 0.63 -12.88
N GLY A 434 -13.62 0.39 -11.74
CA GLY A 434 -12.19 0.65 -11.55
C GLY A 434 -11.83 2.14 -11.58
N GLY A 435 -12.69 3.00 -11.05
CA GLY A 435 -12.46 4.43 -10.88
C GLY A 435 -12.90 5.33 -12.04
N VAL A 436 -13.56 4.79 -13.08
CA VAL A 436 -13.97 5.58 -14.24
C VAL A 436 -15.21 6.41 -13.94
N THR A 437 -16.21 5.85 -13.26
CA THR A 437 -17.42 6.54 -12.81
C THR A 437 -17.70 6.27 -11.34
N TYR A 438 -18.23 7.27 -10.65
CA TYR A 438 -18.64 7.15 -9.25
C TYR A 438 -20.14 7.31 -9.11
N GLY A 439 -20.71 6.55 -8.18
CA GLY A 439 -22.12 6.62 -7.82
C GLY A 439 -22.49 7.89 -7.03
N GLU A 440 -23.53 7.75 -6.21
CA GLU A 440 -23.99 8.83 -5.33
C GLU A 440 -22.90 9.26 -4.33
N VAL A 441 -22.83 10.57 -4.07
CA VAL A 441 -21.93 11.15 -3.08
C VAL A 441 -22.67 11.30 -1.75
N THR A 442 -22.12 10.75 -0.68
CA THR A 442 -22.62 10.89 0.69
C THR A 442 -21.61 11.62 1.57
N GLU A 443 -22.08 12.25 2.65
CA GLU A 443 -21.20 12.76 3.72
C GLU A 443 -21.03 11.68 4.78
N ASP A 444 -19.78 11.34 5.11
CA ASP A 444 -19.47 10.40 6.19
C ASP A 444 -19.31 11.16 7.51
N THR A 445 -20.38 11.19 8.30
CA THR A 445 -20.42 11.94 9.56
C THR A 445 -19.46 11.41 10.64
N GLN A 446 -18.83 10.26 10.44
CA GLN A 446 -17.80 9.71 11.32
C GLN A 446 -16.43 10.36 11.08
N LEU A 447 -16.25 11.04 9.95
CA LEU A 447 -15.01 11.69 9.53
C LEU A 447 -15.20 13.22 9.43
N PRO A 448 -15.18 13.95 10.56
CA PRO A 448 -15.24 15.40 10.56
C PRO A 448 -14.02 15.99 9.84
N ASP A 449 -14.21 17.03 9.02
CA ASP A 449 -13.12 17.61 8.23
C ASP A 449 -13.21 19.15 8.16
N PRO A 450 -12.11 19.89 8.42
CA PRO A 450 -12.12 21.35 8.46
C PRO A 450 -11.89 21.98 7.09
N ASN A 451 -12.24 21.26 6.01
CA ASN A 451 -11.88 21.53 4.62
C ASN A 451 -10.38 21.39 4.37
N ASN A 452 -9.85 20.18 4.59
CA ASN A 452 -8.43 19.84 4.54
C ASN A 452 -8.16 18.61 3.65
N ASN A 453 -6.90 18.39 3.28
CA ASN A 453 -6.51 17.11 2.68
C ASN A 453 -6.45 16.02 3.76
N ALA A 454 -6.64 14.77 3.35
CA ALA A 454 -6.62 13.58 4.20
C ALA A 454 -6.12 12.39 3.38
N HIS A 455 -5.97 11.23 4.00
CA HIS A 455 -5.62 10.00 3.29
C HIS A 455 -6.42 8.81 3.77
N VAL A 456 -6.73 7.90 2.85
CA VAL A 456 -7.30 6.58 3.14
C VAL A 456 -6.40 5.53 2.50
N LEU A 457 -6.07 4.48 3.25
CA LEU A 457 -5.09 3.46 2.87
C LEU A 457 -5.65 2.07 3.20
N ARG A 458 -5.42 1.07 2.34
CA ARG A 458 -5.59 -0.34 2.72
C ARG A 458 -4.50 -0.73 3.71
N ALA A 459 -4.89 -1.18 4.91
CA ALA A 459 -3.93 -1.62 5.93
C ALA A 459 -3.10 -2.83 5.46
N TYR A 460 -3.75 -3.72 4.69
CA TYR A 460 -3.14 -4.92 4.12
C TYR A 460 -3.27 -4.86 2.59
N PRO A 461 -2.34 -4.18 1.89
CA PRO A 461 -2.48 -3.94 0.45
C PRO A 461 -2.51 -5.24 -0.35
N ASN A 462 -1.76 -6.28 0.05
CA ASN A 462 -1.70 -7.56 -0.65
C ASN A 462 -2.74 -8.60 -0.19
N ALA A 463 -3.63 -8.25 0.74
CA ALA A 463 -4.65 -9.19 1.22
C ALA A 463 -5.57 -9.66 0.08
N PRO A 464 -5.93 -10.96 0.02
CA PRO A 464 -6.81 -11.50 -1.01
C PRO A 464 -8.17 -10.81 -1.03
N ALA A 465 -8.76 -10.68 -2.22
CA ALA A 465 -10.10 -10.15 -2.40
C ALA A 465 -11.12 -10.87 -1.50
N GLY A 466 -12.01 -10.11 -0.86
CA GLY A 466 -13.08 -10.58 0.02
C GLY A 466 -12.63 -11.01 1.42
N SER A 467 -11.33 -11.14 1.68
CA SER A 467 -10.80 -11.51 3.00
C SER A 467 -11.05 -10.43 4.06
N THR A 468 -11.03 -10.80 5.34
CA THR A 468 -11.19 -9.85 6.44
C THR A 468 -10.08 -8.79 6.44
N LYS A 469 -8.82 -9.19 6.23
CA LYS A 469 -7.68 -8.25 6.13
C LYS A 469 -7.86 -7.24 4.99
N ALA A 470 -8.45 -7.64 3.86
CA ALA A 470 -8.70 -6.72 2.73
C ALA A 470 -9.76 -5.64 3.02
N ARG A 471 -10.60 -5.82 4.05
CA ARG A 471 -11.61 -4.83 4.50
C ARG A 471 -11.04 -3.75 5.40
N ILE A 472 -9.80 -3.93 5.88
CA ILE A 472 -9.21 -3.06 6.88
C ILE A 472 -8.64 -1.82 6.21
N LEU A 473 -9.21 -0.66 6.54
CA LEU A 473 -8.80 0.64 6.03
C LEU A 473 -8.26 1.50 7.17
N LEU A 474 -7.24 2.30 6.86
CA LEU A 474 -6.73 3.36 7.70
C LEU A 474 -7.09 4.72 7.10
N TYR A 475 -7.50 5.67 7.95
CA TYR A 475 -7.74 7.05 7.58
C TYR A 475 -6.85 7.98 8.40
N SER A 476 -6.22 8.97 7.78
CA SER A 476 -5.49 10.04 8.48
C SER A 476 -6.04 11.42 8.14
N GLY A 477 -6.31 12.22 9.16
CA GLY A 477 -6.78 13.60 9.01
C GLY A 477 -7.06 14.29 10.36
N PRO A 478 -7.49 15.56 10.34
CA PRO A 478 -7.89 16.27 11.56
C PRO A 478 -9.13 15.65 12.21
N ASP A 479 -9.16 15.61 13.54
CA ASP A 479 -10.27 15.03 14.33
C ASP A 479 -11.41 16.02 14.62
N ASN A 480 -11.59 17.01 13.75
CA ASN A 480 -12.60 18.03 13.93
C ASN A 480 -12.91 18.75 12.62
N ASN A 481 -14.05 19.42 12.55
CA ASN A 481 -14.48 20.14 11.35
C ASN A 481 -14.26 21.67 11.43
N ALA A 482 -13.62 22.17 12.49
CA ALA A 482 -13.47 23.60 12.73
C ALA A 482 -12.10 24.15 12.31
N SER A 483 -11.03 23.40 12.52
CA SER A 483 -9.65 23.82 12.31
C SER A 483 -8.74 22.65 11.94
N ARG A 484 -7.65 22.96 11.21
CA ARG A 484 -6.56 22.02 10.90
C ARG A 484 -5.75 21.72 12.15
N SER A 485 -6.34 20.88 13.00
CA SER A 485 -5.77 20.55 14.30
C SER A 485 -6.15 19.15 14.77
N ASN A 486 -5.36 18.61 15.70
CA ASN A 486 -5.56 17.30 16.32
C ASN A 486 -5.63 16.19 15.27
N GLY A 487 -4.50 15.92 14.61
CA GLY A 487 -4.39 14.86 13.62
C GLY A 487 -4.55 13.49 14.26
N VAL A 488 -5.43 12.66 13.69
CA VAL A 488 -5.70 11.29 14.12
C VAL A 488 -5.51 10.30 12.98
N VAL A 489 -5.15 9.07 13.34
CA VAL A 489 -5.34 7.90 12.49
C VAL A 489 -6.53 7.10 13.02
N ARG A 490 -7.47 6.77 12.14
CA ARG A 490 -8.64 5.93 12.42
C ARG A 490 -8.53 4.63 11.61
N ILE A 491 -8.99 3.54 12.19
CA ILE A 491 -9.15 2.24 11.53
C ILE A 491 -10.63 1.92 11.30
N SER A 492 -10.92 1.25 10.18
CA SER A 492 -12.19 0.60 9.83
C SER A 492 -11.91 -0.87 9.53
N PHE A 493 -12.84 -1.76 9.88
CA PHE A 493 -12.76 -3.21 9.66
C PHE A 493 -13.76 -3.72 8.60
N ASP A 494 -14.51 -2.81 7.98
CA ASP A 494 -15.72 -3.10 7.20
C ASP A 494 -15.80 -2.25 5.93
N ASP A 495 -14.67 -2.09 5.22
CA ASP A 495 -14.57 -1.31 3.99
C ASP A 495 -14.98 0.16 4.14
N GLY A 496 -14.78 0.73 5.34
CA GLY A 496 -15.07 2.14 5.64
C GLY A 496 -16.51 2.42 6.07
N ALA A 497 -17.33 1.40 6.34
CA ALA A 497 -18.70 1.61 6.81
C ALA A 497 -18.73 2.15 8.25
N THR A 498 -17.83 1.69 9.12
CA THR A 498 -17.64 2.20 10.47
C THR A 498 -16.19 2.56 10.75
N TRP A 499 -15.97 3.58 11.57
CA TRP A 499 -14.63 4.03 11.97
C TRP A 499 -14.48 4.04 13.48
N SER A 500 -13.33 3.56 13.95
CA SER A 500 -12.88 3.74 15.34
C SER A 500 -12.79 5.22 15.74
N ALA A 501 -12.71 5.48 17.05
CA ALA A 501 -12.47 6.83 17.58
C ALA A 501 -11.14 7.44 17.11
N GLY A 502 -10.18 6.59 16.75
CA GLY A 502 -8.85 6.97 16.28
C GLY A 502 -7.86 7.27 17.40
N ARG A 503 -6.57 7.22 17.06
CA ARG A 503 -5.47 7.63 17.94
C ARG A 503 -4.80 8.88 17.38
N MET A 504 -4.56 9.86 18.26
CA MET A 504 -3.94 11.13 17.91
C MET A 504 -2.44 10.93 17.66
N PHE A 505 -1.97 11.34 16.47
CA PHE A 505 -0.54 11.39 16.15
C PHE A 505 0.06 12.77 16.41
N LYS A 506 -0.76 13.84 16.37
CA LYS A 506 -0.32 15.22 16.59
C LYS A 506 -1.42 16.07 17.21
N SER A 507 -1.15 16.65 18.38
CA SER A 507 -2.03 17.66 18.98
C SER A 507 -1.82 19.03 18.33
N ASP A 508 -2.78 19.93 18.54
CA ASP A 508 -2.73 21.31 18.06
C ASP A 508 -2.59 21.34 16.55
N SER A 509 -1.64 22.06 15.95
CA SER A 509 -1.55 22.16 14.50
C SER A 509 -1.25 20.81 13.84
N ALA A 510 -2.15 20.41 12.93
CA ALA A 510 -2.03 19.24 12.06
C ALA A 510 -2.85 19.49 10.79
N ALA A 511 -2.16 19.65 9.66
CA ALA A 511 -2.77 19.93 8.37
C ALA A 511 -2.75 18.67 7.48
N TYR A 512 -2.00 18.65 6.38
CA TYR A 512 -2.07 17.55 5.44
C TYR A 512 -1.37 16.31 6.02
N SER A 513 -1.89 15.13 5.70
CA SER A 513 -1.29 13.85 6.09
C SER A 513 -1.47 12.82 4.99
N VAL A 514 -0.48 11.94 4.84
CA VAL A 514 -0.46 10.84 3.89
C VAL A 514 0.25 9.64 4.52
N MET A 515 -0.22 8.44 4.20
CA MET A 515 0.28 7.19 4.76
C MET A 515 0.77 6.25 3.65
N THR A 516 1.69 5.35 3.98
CA THR A 516 2.06 4.20 3.15
C THR A 516 2.26 2.96 4.02
N ALA A 517 1.97 1.78 3.48
CA ALA A 517 2.25 0.51 4.15
C ALA A 517 3.72 0.14 3.97
N LEU A 518 4.44 -0.06 5.08
CA LEU A 518 5.87 -0.38 5.07
C LEU A 518 6.10 -1.86 4.74
N ASP A 519 5.14 -2.72 5.08
CA ASP A 519 5.07 -4.11 4.68
C ASP A 519 3.92 -4.33 3.68
N GLY A 520 4.14 -5.20 2.68
CA GLY A 520 3.09 -5.64 1.76
C GLY A 520 2.00 -6.44 2.45
N ASP A 521 2.36 -7.15 3.52
CA ASP A 521 1.44 -7.91 4.38
C ASP A 521 0.92 -7.08 5.56
N GLY A 522 1.10 -5.75 5.54
CA GLY A 522 0.56 -4.82 6.51
C GLY A 522 1.24 -4.84 7.89
N GLY A 523 0.59 -4.27 8.90
CA GLY A 523 1.09 -4.26 10.28
C GLY A 523 1.99 -3.07 10.64
N GLU A 524 2.73 -2.52 9.69
CA GLU A 524 3.56 -1.32 9.88
C GLU A 524 3.32 -0.25 8.81
N TYR A 525 3.29 1.02 9.24
CA TYR A 525 2.89 2.15 8.40
C TYR A 525 3.79 3.36 8.59
N GLY A 526 4.09 4.05 7.49
CA GLY A 526 4.72 5.36 7.51
C GLY A 526 3.67 6.46 7.34
N LEU A 527 3.69 7.46 8.21
CA LEU A 527 2.84 8.65 8.15
C LEU A 527 3.71 9.89 7.92
N LEU A 528 3.50 10.57 6.80
CA LEU A 528 4.11 11.87 6.51
C LEU A 528 3.05 12.97 6.65
N TYR A 529 3.34 14.01 7.42
CA TYR A 529 2.35 15.04 7.71
C TYR A 529 2.94 16.43 7.94
N GLU A 530 2.07 17.43 7.84
CA GLU A 530 2.36 18.82 8.20
C GLU A 530 2.11 19.03 9.70
N GLY A 531 3.20 19.28 10.43
CA GLY A 531 3.21 19.54 11.87
C GLY A 531 2.95 21.01 12.21
N ASP A 532 3.78 21.58 13.09
CA ASP A 532 3.54 22.91 13.62
C ASP A 532 3.48 23.97 12.52
N TRP A 533 2.52 24.88 12.70
CA TRP A 533 2.31 26.00 11.81
C TRP A 533 3.15 27.20 12.25
N VAL A 534 4.10 27.58 11.41
CA VAL A 534 5.11 28.58 11.71
C VAL A 534 4.88 29.80 10.83
N HIS A 535 4.42 30.89 11.45
CA HIS A 535 4.12 32.19 10.82
C HIS A 535 5.04 33.40 11.14
N PRO A 536 6.35 33.25 11.39
CA PRO A 536 7.24 34.39 11.40
C PRO A 536 7.14 35.14 10.06
N ALA A 537 7.08 36.46 10.12
CA ALA A 537 7.05 37.36 8.97
C ALA A 537 5.91 37.12 7.95
N GLY A 538 4.83 36.44 8.35
CA GLY A 538 3.64 36.23 7.52
C GLY A 538 3.78 35.18 6.41
N VAL A 539 4.81 34.31 6.49
CA VAL A 539 4.98 33.17 5.60
C VAL A 539 4.20 31.97 6.15
N ASP A 540 3.40 31.33 5.31
CA ASP A 540 2.68 30.10 5.63
C ASP A 540 3.63 28.90 5.47
N SER A 541 4.22 28.42 6.57
CA SER A 541 5.14 27.27 6.57
C SER A 541 4.75 26.25 7.63
N HIS A 542 4.91 24.98 7.29
CA HIS A 542 4.77 23.88 8.23
C HIS A 542 6.10 23.12 8.39
N GLU A 543 6.21 22.39 9.49
CA GLU A 543 7.20 21.33 9.62
C GLU A 543 6.73 20.10 8.84
N ILE A 544 7.65 19.38 8.20
CA ILE A 544 7.37 18.09 7.56
C ILE A 544 7.85 16.99 8.51
N MET A 545 6.89 16.21 9.00
CA MET A 545 7.09 15.21 10.04
C MET A 545 6.88 13.81 9.47
N TYR A 546 7.74 12.87 9.84
CA TYR A 546 7.56 11.45 9.59
C TYR A 546 7.36 10.70 10.90
N THR A 547 6.38 9.80 10.92
CA THR A 547 6.14 8.87 12.03
C THR A 547 5.96 7.47 11.47
N ARG A 548 6.70 6.50 12.01
CA ARG A 548 6.40 5.07 11.83
C ARG A 548 5.40 4.66 12.91
N PHE A 549 4.33 3.98 12.54
CA PHE A 549 3.36 3.44 13.50
C PHE A 549 2.88 2.04 13.14
N THR A 550 2.39 1.27 14.13
CA THR A 550 1.80 -0.06 13.93
C THR A 550 0.33 -0.11 14.33
N LEU A 551 -0.33 -1.27 14.13
CA LEU A 551 -1.68 -1.50 14.66
C LEU A 551 -1.70 -1.56 16.20
N ASP A 552 -0.60 -1.96 16.84
CA ASP A 552 -0.49 -1.93 18.30
C ASP A 552 -0.51 -0.49 18.82
N TRP A 553 0.13 0.44 18.09
CA TRP A 553 -0.07 1.85 18.36
C TRP A 553 -1.53 2.22 18.18
N LEU A 554 -2.28 1.71 17.21
CA LEU A 554 -3.73 1.98 17.15
C LEU A 554 -4.57 1.32 18.27
N GLY A 555 -3.97 0.48 19.11
CA GLY A 555 -4.68 -0.26 20.18
C GLY A 555 -5.17 -1.63 19.74
N TYR A 556 -4.68 -2.16 18.61
CA TYR A 556 -5.12 -3.43 18.04
C TYR A 556 -3.97 -4.43 17.94
N MET A 557 -4.17 -5.62 18.50
CA MET A 557 -3.20 -6.71 18.43
C MET A 557 -3.13 -7.25 17.01
N THR A 558 -1.91 -7.53 16.56
CA THR A 558 -1.63 -8.26 15.32
C THR A 558 -1.51 -9.76 15.59
N ALA A 559 -2.51 -10.31 16.30
CA ALA A 559 -2.59 -11.73 16.62
C ALA A 559 -3.91 -12.31 16.13
N THR A 560 -3.88 -13.57 15.69
CA THR A 560 -5.02 -14.32 15.18
C THR A 560 -5.30 -15.53 16.07
N ALA A 561 -6.57 -15.94 16.15
CA ALA A 561 -6.99 -17.10 16.94
C ALA A 561 -7.99 -17.95 16.14
N THR A 562 -7.75 -19.25 15.98
CA THR A 562 -8.70 -20.14 15.29
C THR A 562 -8.88 -21.45 16.03
N ALA A 563 -10.09 -21.98 16.01
CA ALA A 563 -10.41 -23.25 16.64
C ALA A 563 -11.53 -23.97 15.89
N THR A 564 -11.40 -25.28 15.75
CA THR A 564 -12.49 -26.16 15.34
C THR A 564 -12.49 -27.37 16.26
N THR A 565 -13.66 -27.75 16.77
CA THR A 565 -13.82 -28.92 17.62
C THR A 565 -15.09 -29.69 17.27
N GLU A 566 -15.05 -31.00 17.48
CA GLU A 566 -16.17 -31.90 17.25
C GLU A 566 -16.54 -32.59 18.57
N VAL A 567 -17.83 -32.77 18.79
CA VAL A 567 -18.35 -33.35 20.02
C VAL A 567 -19.55 -34.24 19.74
N GLN A 568 -19.66 -35.34 20.47
CA GLN A 568 -20.74 -36.31 20.29
C GLN A 568 -22.07 -35.76 20.81
N GLU A 569 -23.18 -36.11 20.15
CA GLU A 569 -24.53 -35.84 20.63
C GLU A 569 -24.73 -36.33 22.07
N GLY A 570 -25.38 -35.51 22.90
CA GLY A 570 -25.57 -35.76 24.33
C GLY A 570 -24.44 -35.26 25.23
N ALA A 571 -23.31 -34.77 24.69
CA ALA A 571 -22.30 -34.11 25.48
C ALA A 571 -22.76 -32.72 25.96
N THR A 572 -22.38 -32.35 27.19
CA THR A 572 -22.65 -31.04 27.78
C THR A 572 -21.43 -30.12 27.79
N GLN A 573 -20.25 -30.64 27.43
CA GLN A 573 -19.01 -29.88 27.30
C GLN A 573 -18.18 -30.39 26.12
N ALA A 574 -17.42 -29.48 25.51
CA ALA A 574 -16.35 -29.77 24.56
C ALA A 574 -15.10 -28.97 24.93
N THR A 575 -13.93 -29.52 24.62
CA THR A 575 -12.67 -28.78 24.65
C THR A 575 -12.31 -28.40 23.22
N ALA A 576 -12.18 -27.10 22.95
CA ALA A 576 -11.68 -26.57 21.71
C ALA A 576 -10.22 -26.15 21.89
N THR A 577 -9.30 -26.78 21.18
CA THR A 577 -7.91 -26.31 21.14
C THR A 577 -7.85 -25.10 20.21
N VAL A 578 -7.55 -23.93 20.79
CA VAL A 578 -7.46 -22.66 20.08
C VAL A 578 -6.01 -22.42 19.69
N HIS A 579 -5.76 -22.39 18.39
CA HIS A 579 -4.47 -22.04 17.80
C HIS A 579 -4.36 -20.52 17.73
N VAL A 580 -3.43 -19.94 18.50
CA VAL A 580 -3.19 -18.50 18.54
C VAL A 580 -1.81 -18.20 17.97
N THR A 581 -1.72 -17.25 17.04
CA THR A 581 -0.46 -16.82 16.42
C THR A 581 -0.32 -15.30 16.49
N ASN A 582 0.84 -14.83 16.92
CA ASN A 582 1.23 -13.43 16.85
C ASN A 582 1.95 -13.16 15.54
N ASP A 583 1.23 -12.56 14.59
CA ASP A 583 1.77 -12.14 13.29
C ASP A 583 2.59 -10.83 13.40
N GLY A 584 2.59 -10.22 14.59
CA GLY A 584 3.22 -8.94 14.87
C GLY A 584 4.70 -9.00 15.24
N THR A 585 5.26 -7.81 15.40
CA THR A 585 6.66 -7.59 15.79
C THR A 585 6.85 -7.34 17.28
N ASN A 586 5.76 -7.21 18.05
CA ASN A 586 5.79 -6.92 19.48
C ASN A 586 5.51 -8.18 20.30
N ASP A 587 6.18 -8.31 21.45
CA ASP A 587 5.85 -9.31 22.45
C ASP A 587 4.58 -8.87 23.20
N TYR A 588 3.59 -9.76 23.31
CA TYR A 588 2.41 -9.53 24.12
C TYR A 588 2.48 -10.27 25.46
N THR A 589 1.91 -9.65 26.49
CA THR A 589 1.73 -10.22 27.82
C THR A 589 0.26 -10.17 28.24
N ASP A 590 -0.08 -10.90 29.31
CA ASP A 590 -1.44 -11.01 29.83
C ASP A 590 -2.48 -11.40 28.75
N VAL A 591 -2.06 -12.16 27.74
CA VAL A 591 -2.91 -12.49 26.60
C VAL A 591 -4.01 -13.44 27.04
N THR A 592 -5.25 -13.11 26.67
CA THR A 592 -6.45 -13.91 26.87
C THR A 592 -7.20 -14.06 25.56
N VAL A 593 -7.90 -15.18 25.39
CA VAL A 593 -8.82 -15.42 24.28
C VAL A 593 -10.23 -15.68 24.81
N THR A 594 -11.21 -14.98 24.26
CA THR A 594 -12.64 -15.13 24.58
C THR A 594 -13.43 -15.52 23.34
N ALA A 595 -14.49 -16.31 23.49
CA ALA A 595 -15.45 -16.54 22.42
C ALA A 595 -16.69 -15.65 22.61
N GLU A 596 -17.04 -14.89 21.58
CA GLU A 596 -18.20 -14.00 21.56
C GLU A 596 -19.18 -14.38 20.46
N GLY A 597 -20.47 -14.14 20.71
CA GLY A 597 -21.53 -14.41 19.72
C GLY A 597 -21.96 -15.87 19.59
N LEU A 598 -21.69 -16.70 20.60
CA LEU A 598 -22.22 -18.07 20.67
C LEU A 598 -23.77 -18.09 20.63
N PRO A 599 -24.39 -19.15 20.05
CA PRO A 599 -25.84 -19.29 20.04
C PRO A 599 -26.47 -19.36 21.44
N ASP A 600 -27.77 -19.07 21.55
CA ASP A 600 -28.49 -19.10 22.82
C ASP A 600 -28.29 -20.42 23.58
N GLY A 601 -27.92 -20.32 24.86
CA GLY A 601 -27.66 -21.46 25.74
C GLY A 601 -26.24 -22.01 25.69
N TRP A 602 -25.46 -21.71 24.64
CA TRP A 602 -24.04 -22.05 24.57
C TRP A 602 -23.21 -21.02 25.35
N SER A 603 -22.08 -21.45 25.90
CA SER A 603 -21.11 -20.54 26.51
C SER A 603 -19.69 -21.11 26.42
N ALA A 604 -18.68 -20.26 26.50
CA ALA A 604 -17.29 -20.69 26.59
C ALA A 604 -16.55 -19.86 27.64
N ALA A 605 -15.70 -20.49 28.43
CA ALA A 605 -14.87 -19.79 29.41
C ALA A 605 -13.66 -19.13 28.71
N PRO A 606 -13.29 -17.89 29.07
CA PRO A 606 -12.05 -17.27 28.61
C PRO A 606 -10.84 -18.17 28.89
N ALA A 607 -9.93 -18.31 27.92
CA ALA A 607 -8.68 -19.03 28.10
C ALA A 607 -7.50 -18.04 28.22
N THR A 608 -6.59 -18.30 29.15
CA THR A 608 -5.42 -17.44 29.40
C THR A 608 -4.18 -18.05 28.75
N ILE A 609 -3.48 -17.24 27.96
CA ILE A 609 -2.24 -17.59 27.27
C ILE A 609 -1.02 -17.07 28.05
N GLY A 610 -1.13 -15.87 28.63
CA GLY A 610 -0.02 -15.22 29.35
C GLY A 610 0.91 -14.50 28.38
N SER A 611 2.08 -15.06 28.08
CA SER A 611 3.06 -14.43 27.18
C SER A 611 2.98 -15.00 25.77
N LEU A 612 2.94 -14.12 24.78
CA LEU A 612 2.92 -14.47 23.37
C LEU A 612 3.99 -13.64 22.63
N PRO A 613 5.21 -14.18 22.42
CA PRO A 613 6.29 -13.44 21.78
C PRO A 613 6.00 -13.12 20.31
N ALA A 614 6.67 -12.12 19.77
CA ALA A 614 6.60 -11.75 18.35
C ALA A 614 6.88 -12.95 17.43
N GLY A 615 6.04 -13.18 16.42
CA GLY A 615 6.12 -14.34 15.53
C GLY A 615 5.83 -15.69 16.21
N GLY A 616 5.42 -15.70 17.48
CA GLY A 616 5.15 -16.92 18.24
C GLY A 616 3.75 -17.46 18.03
N SER A 617 3.60 -18.78 18.22
CA SER A 617 2.30 -19.46 18.24
C SER A 617 2.15 -20.29 19.51
N VAL A 618 0.91 -20.46 19.95
CA VAL A 618 0.56 -21.24 21.13
C VAL A 618 -0.83 -21.84 20.98
N ASP A 619 -0.98 -23.06 21.46
CA ASP A 619 -2.26 -23.74 21.56
C ASP A 619 -2.79 -23.59 22.99
N VAL A 620 -4.04 -23.16 23.11
CA VAL A 620 -4.71 -23.04 24.41
C VAL A 620 -6.08 -23.71 24.36
N ASP A 621 -6.36 -24.55 25.35
CA ASP A 621 -7.65 -25.22 25.44
C ASP A 621 -8.73 -24.27 25.99
N MET A 622 -9.86 -24.19 25.27
CA MET A 622 -11.06 -23.47 25.65
C MET A 622 -12.20 -24.45 25.92
N THR A 623 -12.76 -24.43 27.12
CA THR A 623 -13.94 -25.23 27.46
C THR A 623 -15.21 -24.55 26.97
N VAL A 624 -15.96 -25.24 26.11
CA VAL A 624 -17.28 -24.84 25.61
C VAL A 624 -18.36 -25.66 26.33
N THR A 625 -19.37 -24.99 26.87
CA THR A 625 -20.57 -25.60 27.44
C THR A 625 -21.66 -25.68 26.39
N ILE A 626 -22.23 -26.88 26.24
CA ILE A 626 -23.21 -27.25 25.22
C ILE A 626 -24.57 -27.43 25.89
N PRO A 627 -25.66 -26.85 25.35
CA PRO A 627 -27.01 -27.09 25.87
C PRO A 627 -27.38 -28.56 25.86
N GLU A 628 -28.02 -29.03 26.93
CA GLU A 628 -28.62 -30.36 26.96
C GLU A 628 -29.63 -30.55 25.82
N GLY A 629 -29.62 -31.72 25.19
CA GLY A 629 -30.52 -32.05 24.07
C GLY A 629 -30.10 -31.46 22.72
N THR A 630 -28.88 -30.92 22.60
CA THR A 630 -28.33 -30.53 21.30
C THR A 630 -28.13 -31.77 20.42
N VAL A 631 -28.72 -31.76 19.22
CA VAL A 631 -28.74 -32.90 18.29
C VAL A 631 -27.57 -32.90 17.32
N ALA A 632 -27.22 -34.07 16.78
CA ALA A 632 -26.23 -34.21 15.72
C ALA A 632 -26.55 -33.33 14.50
N GLY A 633 -25.49 -32.82 13.84
CA GLY A 633 -25.57 -31.84 12.75
C GLY A 633 -25.66 -30.38 13.21
N THR A 634 -25.85 -30.11 14.51
CA THR A 634 -25.81 -28.74 15.03
C THR A 634 -24.39 -28.18 14.95
N THR A 635 -24.25 -26.96 14.43
CA THR A 635 -23.00 -26.20 14.45
C THR A 635 -23.18 -24.92 15.25
N ALA A 636 -22.32 -24.70 16.24
CA ALA A 636 -22.21 -23.44 16.95
C ALA A 636 -20.94 -22.72 16.49
N THR A 637 -21.09 -21.44 16.15
CA THR A 637 -19.99 -20.58 15.70
C THR A 637 -19.88 -19.37 16.60
N ALA A 638 -18.64 -18.97 16.91
CA ALA A 638 -18.35 -17.75 17.65
C ALA A 638 -17.10 -17.05 17.10
N ALA A 639 -17.04 -15.74 17.28
CA ALA A 639 -15.83 -14.97 17.03
C ALA A 639 -14.87 -15.16 18.22
N LEU A 640 -13.59 -15.39 17.93
CA LEU A 640 -12.53 -15.45 18.94
C LEU A 640 -11.89 -14.08 19.05
N ARG A 641 -11.89 -13.50 20.25
CA ARG A 641 -11.27 -12.21 20.53
C ARG A 641 -10.06 -12.38 21.42
N LEU A 642 -8.96 -11.75 21.02
CA LEU A 642 -7.76 -11.66 21.84
C LEU A 642 -7.75 -10.33 22.60
N ALA A 643 -7.20 -10.33 23.80
CA ALA A 643 -6.87 -9.11 24.53
C ALA A 643 -5.56 -9.34 25.28
N GLY A 644 -4.73 -8.31 25.38
CA GLY A 644 -3.45 -8.39 26.07
C GLY A 644 -2.83 -7.02 26.29
N THR A 645 -1.59 -7.03 26.73
CA THR A 645 -0.78 -5.83 26.93
C THR A 645 0.50 -5.94 26.12
N TYR A 646 1.04 -4.80 25.67
CA TYR A 646 2.42 -4.72 25.19
C TYR A 646 3.11 -3.49 25.77
N ASP A 647 4.43 -3.55 25.88
CA ASP A 647 5.23 -2.43 26.36
C ASP A 647 5.31 -1.35 25.26
N ASN A 648 4.61 -0.24 25.47
CA ASN A 648 4.74 0.96 24.66
C ASN A 648 5.41 2.09 25.47
N CYS A 649 6.04 3.06 24.83
CA CYS A 649 6.71 4.17 25.49
C CYS A 649 5.99 5.49 25.21
N VAL A 650 4.90 5.79 25.91
CA VAL A 650 4.21 7.08 25.77
C VAL A 650 3.92 7.72 27.13
N ASP A 651 4.89 8.46 27.66
CA ASP A 651 4.63 9.62 28.51
C ASP A 651 5.33 10.82 27.87
N VAL A 652 4.54 11.72 27.29
CA VAL A 652 5.04 12.93 26.61
C VAL A 652 5.06 14.07 27.63
N SER A 653 5.91 13.94 28.65
CA SER A 653 6.28 15.07 29.49
C SER A 653 7.79 15.27 29.43
N ALA A 654 8.22 16.53 29.58
CA ALA A 654 9.61 16.97 29.47
C ALA A 654 10.58 16.36 30.51
N ALA A 655 10.20 15.29 31.21
CA ALA A 655 10.89 14.67 32.34
C ALA A 655 11.60 13.33 32.01
N GLY A 656 11.52 12.84 30.76
CA GLY A 656 12.18 11.60 30.33
C GLY A 656 11.21 10.45 30.04
N ILE A 657 11.68 9.47 29.26
CA ILE A 657 10.91 8.36 28.72
C ILE A 657 10.87 7.20 29.73
N VAL A 658 9.67 6.73 30.09
CA VAL A 658 9.46 5.49 30.85
C VAL A 658 8.50 4.61 30.04
N ALA A 659 8.85 3.34 29.82
CA ALA A 659 7.95 2.36 29.20
C ALA A 659 6.69 2.16 30.07
N LYS A 660 5.53 2.08 29.44
CA LYS A 660 4.23 1.83 30.07
C LYS A 660 3.47 0.76 29.27
N PRO A 661 2.98 -0.30 29.93
CA PRO A 661 2.08 -1.25 29.31
C PRO A 661 0.86 -0.54 28.70
N THR A 662 0.46 -0.95 27.51
CA THR A 662 -0.75 -0.47 26.82
C THR A 662 -1.65 -1.65 26.50
N ASP A 663 -2.93 -1.54 26.84
CA ASP A 663 -3.95 -2.54 26.50
C ASP A 663 -4.21 -2.55 24.99
N VAL A 664 -4.32 -3.75 24.43
CA VAL A 664 -4.59 -4.00 23.01
C VAL A 664 -5.61 -5.11 22.86
N VAL A 665 -6.41 -5.03 21.79
CA VAL A 665 -7.42 -6.04 21.45
C VAL A 665 -7.19 -6.61 20.06
N GLY A 666 -7.30 -7.92 19.90
CA GLY A 666 -7.16 -8.59 18.61
C GLY A 666 -8.33 -8.34 17.67
N PHE A 667 -8.15 -8.77 16.43
CA PHE A 667 -9.18 -8.68 15.41
C PHE A 667 -10.34 -9.65 15.69
N ASP A 668 -11.52 -9.31 15.15
CA ASP A 668 -12.70 -10.16 15.16
C ASP A 668 -12.68 -11.23 14.04
N ASP A 669 -11.51 -11.54 13.49
CA ASP A 669 -11.37 -12.49 12.37
C ASP A 669 -11.15 -13.94 12.82
N GLY A 670 -10.82 -14.13 14.10
CA GLY A 670 -10.73 -15.44 14.71
C GLY A 670 -12.08 -16.12 14.83
N ARG A 671 -12.14 -17.44 14.62
CA ARG A 671 -13.38 -18.21 14.65
C ARG A 671 -13.23 -19.50 15.44
N LEU A 672 -14.25 -19.77 16.26
CA LEU A 672 -14.51 -21.05 16.90
C LEU A 672 -15.69 -21.71 16.21
N ASP A 673 -15.49 -22.93 15.70
CA ASP A 673 -16.56 -23.79 15.22
C ASP A 673 -16.67 -25.06 16.06
N VAL A 674 -17.85 -25.31 16.63
CA VAL A 674 -18.17 -26.53 17.36
C VAL A 674 -19.21 -27.31 16.58
N ARG A 675 -18.89 -28.54 16.17
CA ARG A 675 -19.82 -29.43 15.44
C ARG A 675 -20.26 -30.59 16.31
N VAL A 676 -21.56 -30.80 16.41
CA VAL A 676 -22.12 -31.96 17.09
C VAL A 676 -22.27 -33.12 16.10
N THR A 677 -21.58 -34.22 16.35
CA THR A 677 -21.59 -35.43 15.53
C THR A 677 -22.52 -36.49 16.12
N GLU A 678 -23.01 -37.40 15.28
CA GLU A 678 -23.84 -38.53 15.73
C GLU A 678 -23.11 -39.37 16.78
N ALA A 679 -23.81 -39.68 17.87
CA ALA A 679 -23.31 -40.60 18.88
C ALA A 679 -23.07 -41.99 18.24
N PRO A 680 -21.97 -42.69 18.58
CA PRO A 680 -21.76 -44.04 18.10
C PRO A 680 -22.91 -44.94 18.55
N VAL A 681 -23.52 -45.65 17.61
CA VAL A 681 -24.55 -46.65 17.92
C VAL A 681 -23.90 -47.76 18.74
N THR A 682 -24.38 -47.97 19.97
CA THR A 682 -23.93 -49.08 20.80
C THR A 682 -24.69 -50.34 20.41
N VAL A 683 -23.96 -51.37 19.98
CA VAL A 683 -24.54 -52.65 19.55
C VAL A 683 -24.90 -53.49 20.78
N ASP A 684 -26.19 -53.81 20.92
CA ASP A 684 -26.74 -54.67 21.97
C ASP A 684 -26.42 -56.14 21.66
N ARG A 685 -25.50 -56.70 22.45
CA ARG A 685 -25.04 -58.10 22.34
C ARG A 685 -25.72 -59.04 23.32
N THR A 686 -26.67 -58.56 24.13
CA THR A 686 -27.28 -59.37 25.22
C THR A 686 -28.00 -60.61 24.68
N GLY A 687 -28.71 -60.47 23.55
CA GLY A 687 -29.40 -61.56 22.88
C GLY A 687 -28.45 -62.66 22.36
N LEU A 688 -27.35 -62.25 21.71
CA LEU A 688 -26.32 -63.17 21.18
C LEU A 688 -25.56 -63.85 22.31
N GLN A 689 -25.16 -63.11 23.36
CA GLN A 689 -24.47 -63.66 24.52
C GLN A 689 -25.35 -64.71 25.22
N SER A 690 -26.64 -64.43 25.40
CA SER A 690 -27.57 -65.38 26.01
C SER A 690 -27.72 -66.67 25.18
N ALA A 691 -27.78 -66.56 23.85
CA ALA A 691 -27.84 -67.71 22.95
C ALA A 691 -26.54 -68.53 23.02
N TYR A 692 -25.38 -67.86 23.03
CA TYR A 692 -24.07 -68.48 23.14
C TYR A 692 -23.88 -69.22 24.48
N ASP A 693 -24.28 -68.60 25.59
CA ASP A 693 -24.20 -69.24 26.90
C ASP A 693 -25.11 -70.47 27.00
N SER A 694 -26.27 -70.46 26.33
CA SER A 694 -27.17 -71.62 26.28
C SER A 694 -26.59 -72.80 25.49
N ALA A 695 -25.71 -72.53 24.52
CA ALA A 695 -25.03 -73.53 23.72
C ALA A 695 -24.07 -74.40 24.56
N ALA A 696 -23.55 -73.89 25.69
CA ALA A 696 -22.66 -74.63 26.59
C ALA A 696 -23.33 -75.88 27.22
N GLY A 697 -24.66 -75.95 27.24
CA GLY A 697 -25.42 -77.09 27.78
C GLY A 697 -25.36 -78.36 26.93
N TYR A 698 -24.88 -78.28 25.68
CA TYR A 698 -24.93 -79.37 24.71
C TYR A 698 -23.60 -80.13 24.53
N GLY A 699 -22.57 -79.78 25.32
CA GLY A 699 -21.24 -80.43 25.29
C GLY A 699 -20.38 -80.02 24.09
N ASP A 700 -19.23 -80.66 23.92
CA ASP A 700 -18.24 -80.34 22.86
C ASP A 700 -17.93 -81.50 21.90
N ASP A 701 -18.39 -82.72 22.18
CA ASP A 701 -17.98 -83.92 21.45
C ASP A 701 -18.99 -84.44 20.42
N GLY A 702 -20.20 -83.88 20.39
CA GLY A 702 -21.26 -84.21 19.41
C GLY A 702 -21.73 -85.66 19.40
N THR A 703 -21.32 -86.46 20.39
CA THR A 703 -21.54 -87.91 20.39
C THR A 703 -23.00 -88.30 20.53
N ALA A 704 -23.82 -87.43 21.13
CA ALA A 704 -25.25 -87.60 21.31
C ALA A 704 -26.09 -87.24 20.07
N TYR A 705 -25.54 -86.48 19.11
CA TYR A 705 -26.30 -85.88 18.01
C TYR A 705 -25.85 -86.40 16.64
N THR A 706 -26.73 -86.34 15.64
CA THR A 706 -26.39 -86.67 14.25
C THR A 706 -25.31 -85.73 13.75
N ASP A 707 -24.39 -86.24 12.93
CA ASP A 707 -23.23 -85.47 12.47
C ASP A 707 -23.67 -84.19 11.74
N ALA A 708 -24.73 -84.27 10.93
CA ALA A 708 -25.27 -83.13 10.21
C ALA A 708 -25.84 -82.03 11.13
N SER A 709 -26.65 -82.41 12.15
CA SER A 709 -27.19 -81.42 13.10
C SER A 709 -26.12 -80.84 14.02
N TRP A 710 -25.10 -81.63 14.36
CA TRP A 710 -24.01 -81.19 15.21
C TRP A 710 -23.10 -80.19 14.50
N THR A 711 -22.74 -80.46 13.24
CA THR A 711 -21.93 -79.53 12.42
C THR A 711 -22.60 -78.16 12.31
N ALA A 712 -23.89 -78.12 11.96
CA ALA A 712 -24.64 -76.86 11.85
C ALA A 712 -24.68 -76.08 13.18
N PHE A 713 -24.83 -76.77 14.31
CA PHE A 713 -24.77 -76.16 15.64
C PHE A 713 -23.37 -75.60 15.96
N THR A 714 -22.30 -76.36 15.71
CA THR A 714 -20.93 -75.89 15.97
C THR A 714 -20.54 -74.69 15.10
N GLU A 715 -20.94 -74.68 13.83
CA GLU A 715 -20.70 -73.55 12.91
C GLU A 715 -21.42 -72.28 13.37
N ALA A 716 -22.70 -72.40 13.76
CA ALA A 716 -23.47 -71.27 14.27
C ALA A 716 -22.93 -70.76 15.62
N ARG A 717 -22.47 -71.64 16.49
CA ARG A 717 -21.86 -71.31 17.79
C ARG A 717 -20.54 -70.56 17.61
N ASP A 718 -19.68 -71.05 16.72
CA ASP A 718 -18.37 -70.44 16.47
C ASP A 718 -18.52 -69.07 15.77
N ALA A 719 -19.47 -68.95 14.84
CA ALA A 719 -19.84 -67.66 14.23
C ALA A 719 -20.39 -66.66 15.26
N ALA A 720 -21.25 -67.12 16.18
CA ALA A 720 -21.74 -66.31 17.28
C ALA A 720 -20.61 -65.84 18.21
N LYS A 721 -19.62 -66.70 18.50
CA LYS A 721 -18.44 -66.31 19.30
C LYS A 721 -17.60 -65.25 18.61
N ALA A 722 -17.35 -65.44 17.31
CA ALA A 722 -16.57 -64.49 16.52
C ALA A 722 -17.21 -63.09 16.53
N LEU A 723 -18.54 -62.99 16.42
CA LEU A 723 -19.26 -61.71 16.47
C LEU A 723 -19.37 -61.10 17.87
N LEU A 724 -19.38 -61.91 18.93
CA LEU A 724 -19.29 -61.41 20.31
C LEU A 724 -17.93 -60.74 20.59
N ASP A 725 -16.86 -61.27 19.99
CA ASP A 725 -15.50 -60.73 20.13
C ASP A 725 -15.19 -59.59 19.14
N ASP A 726 -16.01 -59.40 18.11
CA ASP A 726 -15.84 -58.36 17.11
C ASP A 726 -16.44 -57.02 17.57
N ALA A 727 -15.57 -56.06 17.84
CA ALA A 727 -15.95 -54.69 18.21
C ALA A 727 -16.65 -53.93 17.07
N ALA A 728 -16.46 -54.34 15.82
CA ALA A 728 -17.03 -53.73 14.61
C ALA A 728 -18.34 -54.39 14.12
N ALA A 729 -18.79 -55.48 14.75
CA ALA A 729 -20.03 -56.16 14.39
C ALA A 729 -21.23 -55.21 14.42
N THR A 730 -22.10 -55.27 13.41
CA THR A 730 -23.34 -54.48 13.35
C THR A 730 -24.45 -55.11 14.18
N GLN A 731 -25.47 -54.33 14.54
CA GLN A 731 -26.65 -54.86 15.25
C GLN A 731 -27.34 -55.98 14.47
N GLU A 732 -27.46 -55.84 13.15
CA GLU A 732 -28.05 -56.85 12.27
C GLU A 732 -27.25 -58.15 12.30
N GLN A 733 -25.91 -58.08 12.20
CA GLN A 733 -25.05 -59.26 12.29
C GLN A 733 -25.17 -59.97 13.64
N VAL A 734 -25.25 -59.20 14.74
CA VAL A 734 -25.41 -59.74 16.09
C VAL A 734 -26.78 -60.40 16.28
N ASP A 735 -27.86 -59.78 15.76
CA ASP A 735 -29.22 -60.32 15.84
C ASP A 735 -29.38 -61.58 14.98
N ASP A 736 -28.85 -61.58 13.75
CA ASP A 736 -28.88 -62.72 12.83
C ASP A 736 -28.10 -63.91 13.38
N ALA A 737 -26.90 -63.69 13.93
CA ALA A 737 -26.12 -64.75 14.56
C ALA A 737 -26.83 -65.31 15.80
N ALA A 738 -27.55 -64.47 16.55
CA ALA A 738 -28.30 -64.92 17.72
C ALA A 738 -29.50 -65.78 17.30
N ALA A 739 -30.17 -65.43 16.20
CA ALA A 739 -31.24 -66.24 15.62
C ALA A 739 -30.70 -67.56 15.06
N ALA A 740 -29.65 -67.52 14.24
CA ALA A 740 -29.03 -68.69 13.64
C ALA A 740 -28.55 -69.70 14.68
N LEU A 741 -27.94 -69.22 15.79
CA LEU A 741 -27.54 -70.11 16.88
C LEU A 741 -28.73 -70.75 17.59
N ARG A 742 -29.83 -70.02 17.83
CA ARG A 742 -31.04 -70.60 18.42
C ARG A 742 -31.68 -71.64 17.50
N ASP A 743 -31.77 -71.34 16.20
CA ASP A 743 -32.31 -72.27 15.21
C ASP A 743 -31.44 -73.54 15.11
N ALA A 744 -30.12 -73.40 15.19
CA ALA A 744 -29.21 -74.53 15.16
C ALA A 744 -29.29 -75.37 16.45
N ILE A 745 -29.52 -74.74 17.61
CA ILE A 745 -29.83 -75.43 18.87
C ILE A 745 -31.14 -76.22 18.75
N ASP A 746 -32.21 -75.59 18.25
CA ASP A 746 -33.52 -76.22 18.09
C ASP A 746 -33.49 -77.35 17.03
N GLY A 747 -32.56 -77.27 16.08
CA GLY A 747 -32.34 -78.28 15.04
C GLY A 747 -31.47 -79.49 15.44
N LEU A 748 -30.94 -79.52 16.67
CA LEU A 748 -30.15 -80.66 17.17
C LEU A 748 -30.99 -81.95 17.18
N THR A 749 -30.48 -83.01 16.55
CA THR A 749 -31.17 -84.30 16.41
C THR A 749 -30.33 -85.39 17.04
N GLU A 750 -30.86 -86.14 18.02
CA GLU A 750 -30.13 -87.23 18.70
C GLU A 750 -29.93 -88.46 17.79
N LYS A 751 -28.80 -89.18 17.97
CA LYS A 751 -28.52 -90.45 17.27
C LYS A 751 -29.42 -91.58 17.83
N GLU A 752 -30.01 -92.41 16.96
CA GLU A 752 -30.75 -93.61 17.39
C GLU A 752 -29.79 -94.70 17.91
N PRO A 753 -30.18 -95.50 18.94
CA PRO A 753 -29.32 -96.54 19.50
C PRO A 753 -29.16 -97.74 18.56
N GLU A 754 -27.92 -98.13 18.26
CA GLU A 754 -27.62 -99.30 17.42
C GLU A 754 -27.89 -100.66 18.13
N PRO A 755 -28.34 -101.71 17.40
CA PRO A 755 -28.55 -103.05 17.95
C PRO A 755 -27.25 -103.87 18.02
N THR A 756 -27.13 -104.71 19.06
CA THR A 756 -25.96 -105.53 19.42
C THR A 756 -25.69 -106.73 18.48
N PRO A 757 -24.42 -107.10 18.16
CA PRO A 757 -24.07 -108.26 17.33
C PRO A 757 -23.78 -109.57 18.12
N ASP A 758 -24.04 -110.73 17.49
CA ASP A 758 -23.76 -112.13 17.93
C ASP A 758 -22.74 -112.80 16.94
N PRO A 759 -22.16 -114.01 17.15
CA PRO A 759 -20.72 -114.27 16.99
C PRO A 759 -20.35 -115.15 15.78
N ASP A 760 -19.04 -115.15 15.50
CA ASP A 760 -18.21 -115.72 14.40
C ASP A 760 -18.49 -117.15 13.86
N PRO A 761 -18.01 -117.46 12.62
CA PRO A 761 -16.91 -118.44 12.50
C PRO A 761 -15.85 -118.20 11.37
N ASP A 762 -14.60 -118.55 11.72
CA ASP A 762 -13.31 -118.69 10.98
C ASP A 762 -13.28 -119.88 9.94
N PRO A 763 -12.19 -120.22 9.18
CA PRO A 763 -11.04 -119.48 8.56
C PRO A 763 -10.72 -119.89 7.07
N THR A 764 -9.63 -119.30 6.50
CA THR A 764 -8.65 -119.75 5.43
C THR A 764 -8.71 -119.08 4.03
N PRO A 765 -7.62 -119.06 3.21
CA PRO A 765 -6.16 -119.01 3.46
C PRO A 765 -5.35 -117.95 2.64
N ASP A 766 -4.09 -117.77 3.03
CA ASP A 766 -2.99 -116.87 2.58
C ASP A 766 -2.60 -116.93 1.07
N PRO A 767 -2.12 -115.82 0.47
CA PRO A 767 -0.78 -115.84 -0.14
C PRO A 767 0.09 -114.54 -0.02
N ASP A 768 1.33 -114.74 0.44
CA ASP A 768 2.68 -114.31 -0.03
C ASP A 768 2.86 -113.54 -1.40
N PRO A 769 4.01 -112.88 -1.74
CA PRO A 769 4.39 -111.47 -1.47
C PRO A 769 4.74 -110.58 -2.71
N LYS A 770 4.79 -109.24 -2.49
CA LYS A 770 5.42 -108.04 -3.19
C LYS A 770 6.02 -108.13 -4.62
N PRO A 771 5.96 -107.04 -5.44
CA PRO A 771 7.06 -106.04 -5.45
C PRO A 771 6.70 -104.56 -5.77
N ASP A 772 7.64 -103.68 -5.44
CA ASP A 772 7.75 -102.22 -5.71
C ASP A 772 7.78 -101.87 -7.21
N PRO A 773 7.37 -100.65 -7.63
CA PRO A 773 8.40 -99.68 -8.06
C PRO A 773 8.12 -98.17 -7.83
N ASP A 774 9.22 -97.46 -7.51
CA ASP A 774 9.62 -96.04 -7.67
C ASP A 774 9.43 -95.44 -9.10
N PRO A 775 9.76 -94.15 -9.41
CA PRO A 775 9.64 -92.87 -8.68
C PRO A 775 9.07 -91.71 -9.58
N THR A 776 9.10 -90.48 -9.03
CA THR A 776 8.58 -89.14 -9.45
C THR A 776 8.96 -88.62 -10.87
N PRO A 777 8.38 -87.48 -11.39
CA PRO A 777 8.85 -86.12 -11.04
C PRO A 777 7.83 -84.94 -11.03
N ASP A 778 8.23 -83.92 -10.25
CA ASP A 778 7.86 -82.49 -10.06
C ASP A 778 7.75 -81.62 -11.36
N PRO A 779 7.34 -80.31 -11.37
CA PRO A 779 7.68 -79.21 -10.41
C PRO A 779 6.49 -78.22 -10.14
N ASP A 780 6.53 -77.10 -9.41
CA ASP A 780 7.48 -76.26 -8.65
C ASP A 780 6.62 -75.33 -7.72
N PRO A 781 7.20 -74.56 -6.78
CA PRO A 781 6.55 -74.02 -5.57
C PRO A 781 5.98 -72.58 -5.65
N ASP A 782 5.27 -72.28 -4.56
CA ASP A 782 4.75 -71.01 -4.02
C ASP A 782 5.58 -69.73 -4.23
N PRO A 783 4.91 -68.58 -4.33
CA PRO A 783 5.42 -67.31 -3.82
C PRO A 783 4.85 -67.01 -2.42
N GLU A 784 5.69 -67.08 -1.38
CA GLU A 784 5.56 -66.22 -0.19
C GLU A 784 6.33 -64.88 -0.43
N PRO A 785 6.42 -63.96 0.55
CA PRO A 785 5.47 -62.89 0.83
C PRO A 785 6.14 -61.51 0.57
N GLU A 786 5.38 -60.46 0.23
CA GLU A 786 5.98 -59.12 0.18
C GLU A 786 5.85 -58.36 1.52
N PRO A 787 6.94 -57.71 1.97
CA PRO A 787 7.06 -57.11 3.30
C PRO A 787 6.38 -55.74 3.40
N THR A 788 6.00 -55.38 4.63
CA THR A 788 5.66 -54.02 5.05
C THR A 788 6.81 -53.04 4.73
N PRO A 789 6.53 -51.84 4.20
CA PRO A 789 7.54 -50.79 4.07
C PRO A 789 7.82 -50.16 5.44
N ASP A 790 9.08 -50.19 5.88
CA ASP A 790 9.63 -49.24 6.86
C ASP A 790 10.24 -48.04 6.10
N PRO A 791 10.43 -46.87 6.75
CA PRO A 791 10.52 -45.56 6.12
C PRO A 791 11.94 -45.21 5.69
N GLU A 792 12.11 -44.47 4.59
CA GLU A 792 13.29 -43.63 4.33
C GLU A 792 12.91 -42.48 3.37
N PRO A 793 13.81 -41.53 3.05
CA PRO A 793 14.16 -40.33 3.81
C PRO A 793 13.81 -39.04 3.02
N THR A 794 13.98 -37.87 3.64
CA THR A 794 13.93 -36.56 2.96
C THR A 794 14.96 -36.42 1.83
N PRO A 795 14.62 -35.74 0.72
CA PRO A 795 15.51 -34.69 0.22
C PRO A 795 14.80 -33.47 -0.43
N ASP A 796 15.37 -32.30 -0.14
CA ASP A 796 15.31 -31.03 -0.88
C ASP A 796 16.31 -31.06 -2.07
N PRO A 797 16.44 -30.03 -2.94
CA PRO A 797 15.51 -29.35 -3.88
C PRO A 797 15.86 -29.63 -5.37
N GLY A 798 14.96 -29.22 -6.28
CA GLY A 798 15.38 -28.51 -7.49
C GLY A 798 14.89 -28.98 -8.87
N GLN A 799 14.22 -28.03 -9.56
CA GLN A 799 14.12 -27.79 -11.01
C GLN A 799 12.99 -28.45 -11.85
N GLU A 800 12.09 -27.56 -12.31
CA GLU A 800 11.43 -27.37 -13.64
C GLU A 800 11.97 -28.15 -14.88
N PRO A 801 11.29 -28.13 -16.07
CA PRO A 801 9.89 -27.75 -16.43
C PRO A 801 9.20 -28.68 -17.48
N ASP A 802 7.97 -28.29 -17.87
CA ASP A 802 7.43 -28.23 -19.26
C ASP A 802 6.51 -29.30 -19.91
N THR A 803 5.43 -28.75 -20.51
CA THR A 803 4.67 -29.08 -21.76
C THR A 803 3.38 -29.95 -21.79
N LYS A 804 2.27 -29.25 -22.12
CA LYS A 804 1.19 -29.43 -23.16
C LYS A 804 0.54 -30.82 -23.41
N PRO A 805 -0.77 -30.83 -23.74
CA PRO A 805 -1.21 -31.58 -24.94
C PRO A 805 -2.29 -30.92 -25.82
N GLU A 806 -2.37 -31.35 -27.09
CA GLU A 806 -3.36 -30.97 -28.13
C GLU A 806 -4.50 -32.01 -28.26
N THR A 807 -5.66 -31.62 -28.80
CA THR A 807 -6.31 -32.25 -29.99
C THR A 807 -7.54 -31.44 -30.50
N LYS A 808 -7.86 -31.62 -31.79
CA LYS A 808 -8.78 -30.90 -32.73
C LYS A 808 -9.81 -31.94 -33.31
N PRO A 809 -11.06 -31.68 -33.86
CA PRO A 809 -11.31 -30.94 -35.13
C PRO A 809 -12.65 -30.21 -35.47
N GLU A 810 -12.47 -29.13 -36.26
CA GLU A 810 -13.21 -28.47 -37.37
C GLU A 810 -14.75 -28.51 -37.54
N THR A 811 -15.36 -27.32 -37.75
CA THR A 811 -15.93 -26.86 -39.05
C THR A 811 -16.38 -25.38 -39.01
N LYS A 812 -16.30 -24.68 -40.15
CA LYS A 812 -16.64 -23.24 -40.42
C LYS A 812 -17.88 -23.20 -41.35
N PRO A 813 -18.63 -22.09 -41.51
CA PRO A 813 -18.26 -21.03 -42.48
C PRO A 813 -18.61 -19.57 -42.06
N GLU A 814 -17.99 -18.62 -42.78
CA GLU A 814 -18.07 -17.14 -42.70
C GLU A 814 -19.45 -16.49 -42.88
N THR A 815 -19.61 -15.25 -42.38
CA THR A 815 -19.93 -14.04 -43.19
C THR A 815 -19.86 -12.72 -42.37
N LYS A 816 -19.49 -11.61 -43.03
CA LYS A 816 -19.43 -10.19 -42.61
C LYS A 816 -20.17 -9.36 -43.71
N PRO A 817 -20.57 -8.07 -43.60
CA PRO A 817 -21.12 -7.21 -42.52
C PRO A 817 -22.43 -6.44 -42.92
N ALA A 818 -22.89 -5.56 -42.01
CA ALA A 818 -23.57 -4.25 -42.21
C ALA A 818 -25.11 -4.16 -42.11
N ALA A 819 -25.60 -3.26 -41.23
CA ALA A 819 -26.39 -2.06 -41.55
C ALA A 819 -27.24 -1.54 -40.37
N LYS A 820 -27.29 -0.21 -40.23
CA LYS A 820 -28.25 0.61 -39.44
C LYS A 820 -29.70 0.36 -39.92
N PRO A 821 -30.76 0.69 -39.13
CA PRO A 821 -31.36 2.01 -39.31
C PRO A 821 -31.97 2.67 -38.05
N GLU A 822 -32.09 4.00 -38.13
CA GLU A 822 -32.98 4.85 -37.33
C GLU A 822 -34.45 4.65 -37.72
N SER A 823 -35.40 4.82 -36.79
CA SER A 823 -36.28 6.00 -36.75
C SER A 823 -37.51 5.85 -35.82
N GLY A 824 -37.72 6.92 -35.05
CA GLY A 824 -38.95 7.52 -34.49
C GLY A 824 -40.24 6.73 -34.27
N ARG A 825 -40.84 6.90 -33.08
CA ARG A 825 -41.97 7.82 -32.85
C ARG A 825 -42.39 7.87 -31.37
N LYS A 826 -42.59 9.10 -30.88
CA LYS A 826 -43.43 9.47 -29.71
C LYS A 826 -44.91 9.15 -30.02
N PRO A 827 -45.83 9.03 -29.04
CA PRO A 827 -46.40 10.23 -28.38
C PRO A 827 -46.83 10.03 -26.89
N THR A 828 -46.65 11.03 -25.99
CA THR A 828 -47.69 11.79 -25.20
C THR A 828 -48.57 10.97 -24.23
N ILE A 829 -49.09 11.41 -23.08
CA ILE A 829 -49.18 12.64 -22.27
C ILE A 829 -49.72 12.17 -20.91
N GLY A 830 -49.40 12.86 -19.81
CA GLY A 830 -50.12 12.77 -18.55
C GLY A 830 -49.78 13.95 -17.66
N SER A 831 -50.53 15.05 -17.83
CA SER A 831 -50.40 16.28 -17.04
C SER A 831 -51.46 16.33 -15.94
N THR A 832 -51.12 16.94 -14.80
CA THR A 832 -51.99 17.83 -14.00
C THR A 832 -51.02 18.67 -13.15
N GLY A 833 -50.87 19.98 -13.34
CA GLY A 833 -51.83 21.07 -13.01
C GLY A 833 -51.51 21.54 -11.58
N SER A 834 -51.26 22.81 -11.22
CA SER A 834 -51.63 24.14 -11.74
C SER A 834 -50.62 25.17 -11.12
N ALA A 835 -50.07 26.15 -11.84
CA ALA A 835 -50.62 27.51 -12.12
C ALA A 835 -51.15 28.24 -10.86
N VAL A 836 -50.67 29.45 -10.50
CA VAL A 836 -51.11 30.79 -11.02
C VAL A 836 -50.24 31.87 -10.29
N THR A 837 -49.41 32.68 -10.99
CA THR A 837 -49.62 34.10 -11.41
C THR A 837 -49.32 35.14 -10.30
N ALA A 838 -48.77 36.36 -10.47
CA ALA A 838 -47.85 37.06 -11.39
C ALA A 838 -47.71 38.54 -10.85
N VAL A 839 -46.75 39.32 -11.39
CA VAL A 839 -46.68 40.82 -11.44
C VAL A 839 -46.22 41.51 -10.11
N ALA A 840 -45.36 42.55 -10.00
CA ALA A 840 -44.69 43.56 -10.85
C ALA A 840 -43.47 44.17 -10.07
N VAL A 841 -42.31 44.46 -10.69
CA VAL A 841 -41.78 45.77 -11.22
C VAL A 841 -41.15 46.76 -10.21
N ALA A 842 -39.85 47.06 -10.45
CA ALA A 842 -39.03 48.28 -10.20
C ALA A 842 -38.79 48.73 -8.72
N ALA A 843 -37.71 49.40 -8.29
CA ALA A 843 -36.61 50.19 -8.87
C ALA A 843 -35.44 50.22 -7.83
N LEU A 844 -34.16 50.09 -8.20
CA LEU A 844 -33.15 51.13 -8.52
C LEU A 844 -32.36 51.74 -7.32
N ALA A 845 -31.03 51.53 -7.38
CA ALA A 845 -29.88 52.39 -7.04
C ALA A 845 -29.52 52.86 -5.60
N ALA A 846 -28.28 52.50 -5.24
CA ALA A 846 -27.15 53.34 -4.74
C ALA A 846 -27.20 54.00 -3.35
N ALA A 847 -26.17 53.74 -2.53
CA ALA A 847 -25.21 54.78 -2.10
C ALA A 847 -24.06 54.20 -1.23
N THR A 848 -22.85 54.57 -1.61
CA THR A 848 -21.60 54.52 -0.84
C THR A 848 -21.46 55.71 0.13
N ALA A 849 -20.58 55.53 1.12
CA ALA A 849 -19.76 56.52 1.84
C ALA A 849 -20.27 57.09 3.17
N GLY A 850 -19.34 57.22 4.13
CA GLY A 850 -19.43 58.21 5.20
C GLY A 850 -18.84 57.82 6.54
N ALA A 851 -17.56 58.13 6.74
CA ALA A 851 -16.84 58.05 8.01
C ALA A 851 -17.11 59.24 8.94
N GLY A 852 -16.87 59.04 10.25
CA GLY A 852 -16.58 60.08 11.25
C GLY A 852 -17.58 60.16 12.42
N ILE A 853 -17.25 60.50 13.67
CA ILE A 853 -16.04 61.04 14.31
C ILE A 853 -16.26 60.96 15.85
N VAL A 854 -15.24 60.47 16.57
CA VAL A 854 -14.55 61.02 17.79
C VAL A 854 -15.31 61.59 19.00
N ILE A 855 -14.78 61.30 20.21
CA ILE A 855 -14.42 62.20 21.37
C ILE A 855 -14.22 61.30 22.61
N ALA A 856 -13.25 61.38 23.54
CA ALA A 856 -12.00 62.12 23.80
C ALA A 856 -11.31 61.39 25.00
N ARG A 857 -9.99 61.11 25.04
CA ARG A 857 -8.80 61.96 25.31
C ARG A 857 -8.60 62.40 26.78
N ARG A 858 -7.52 61.92 27.43
CA ARG A 858 -6.41 62.69 28.12
C ARG A 858 -5.56 61.75 29.01
N ARG A 859 -4.30 61.47 28.64
CA ARG A 859 -3.04 62.16 29.03
C ARG A 859 -2.61 61.95 30.50
N ARG A 860 -1.52 61.24 30.74
CA ARG A 860 -0.15 61.77 30.67
C ARG A 860 0.81 60.69 30.17
#